data_AF-A0A951H6V7-F1
#
_entry.id   AF-A0A951H6V7-F1
#
_cell.length_a   1.000
_cell.length_b   1.000
_cell.length_c   1.000
_cell.angle_alpha   90.00
_cell.angle_beta   90.00
_cell.angle_gamma   90.00
#
_symmetry.space_group_name_H-M   'P 1'
#
loop_
_entity.id
_entity.type
_entity.pdbx_description
1 polymer ?
#
loop_
_entity_poly.entity_id
_entity_poly.type
_entity_poly.pdbx_seq_one_letter_code
_entity_poly.pdbx_strand_id
1 'polypeptide(L)'
;MPPLIKAIRLPQNQNNLENSLSFDAGGDALGRIFAPGGLLARALPNDGRNFEERPEQLEMARAVADAVKDRAHLLVEAGTGTGKSYAYLVPFILWAVSQNKKVLIATHTKALQQQLMERDLPFLHELFLRRMGMDFRYALCLGTGNYICPRRLAKSEATGLFATRNEVDELHEINAFARTSKTGRNLDLPFEPSPQLWAQVNRESDLCLGRACPLFERSFYFIARRVQEKAHILVANHHLLFAHLAAGGNEAGAVLPPFDALVLDEAHQAEDVASAYLGMEVVNLGVARLIELLHNRRSGRTIISGSSLPNTDELDKKLVAVANEAREATERFFGNLQVALNLDVSRTQTIRLLHPNIIENSLDEPLGRLENILREAKKGAEKSRNEELSKEFDGFTARCAQMRATITELVGQTRSDYVYWVAVQPRPADLRHVARVPRLALCGAPIDIAETMQKTLFDSICPVVMTSATMTTGDSFEFLRNRLGLVPEKCSTEVRTLTLGSPFDYKTNALIYVARDLPDPYHTAAFEPAVMKRAGEVLQRTGGRAFVLCTSFRMVDSTAAVLRQMLPKKIKIFKQGEAARGKLLQDFRRDITSVLVGTTSFWQGVDVPGESLSCVVIMKLPFAVPDEPLIQARVEALRKQGHDPFNEYQVPQAVMMFRQGFGRLIRSRSDRGIVALLDPRVVTKRYGATFLESLPECEITDDLDLVAEFAHSFSASDATANNDKAAAETGNGAEEEQERPKRRKRAE
;
A
#
# COMPACT_ATOMS: atom_id res chain seq x y z
N MET A 1 -19.27 -10.09 -40.19
CA MET A 1 -20.73 -9.86 -40.14
C MET A 1 -21.29 -10.56 -38.90
N PRO A 2 -22.21 -9.94 -38.15
CA PRO A 2 -22.49 -10.26 -36.74
C PRO A 2 -23.74 -11.13 -36.54
N PRO A 3 -24.02 -11.58 -35.31
CA PRO A 3 -25.38 -11.68 -34.81
C PRO A 3 -25.69 -10.51 -33.86
N LEU A 4 -26.48 -9.57 -34.40
CA LEU A 4 -27.59 -8.83 -33.78
C LEU A 4 -27.50 -8.40 -32.30
N ILE A 5 -27.18 -7.12 -32.14
CA ILE A 5 -27.62 -6.27 -31.02
C ILE A 5 -29.15 -6.28 -31.00
N LYS A 6 -29.77 -6.85 -29.96
CA LYS A 6 -31.18 -6.59 -29.65
C LYS A 6 -31.30 -5.21 -29.04
N ALA A 7 -31.89 -4.29 -29.79
CA ALA A 7 -32.36 -3.01 -29.29
C ALA A 7 -33.41 -3.26 -28.20
N ILE A 8 -33.04 -3.03 -26.94
CA ILE A 8 -34.02 -2.85 -25.88
C ILE A 8 -34.54 -1.42 -26.04
N ARG A 9 -35.82 -1.29 -26.42
CA ARG A 9 -36.53 -0.01 -26.40
C ARG A 9 -36.49 0.54 -24.98
N LEU A 10 -35.74 1.63 -24.79
CA LEU A 10 -35.84 2.48 -23.61
C LEU A 10 -37.29 2.98 -23.53
N PRO A 11 -37.97 2.90 -22.38
CA PRO A 11 -39.24 3.60 -22.19
C PRO A 11 -38.98 5.11 -22.37
N GLN A 12 -39.73 5.72 -23.28
CA GLN A 12 -39.76 7.17 -23.46
C GLN A 12 -40.37 7.81 -22.21
N ASN A 13 -39.51 8.12 -21.24
CA ASN A 13 -39.82 9.03 -20.14
C ASN A 13 -38.51 9.65 -19.62
N GLN A 14 -37.77 10.31 -20.53
CA GLN A 14 -36.56 11.06 -20.19
C GLN A 14 -36.85 12.40 -19.49
N ASN A 15 -38.09 12.90 -19.49
CA ASN A 15 -38.39 14.25 -19.00
C ASN A 15 -38.78 14.33 -17.51
N ASN A 16 -38.85 13.22 -16.76
CA ASN A 16 -39.23 13.23 -15.34
C ASN A 16 -38.11 12.80 -14.36
N LEU A 17 -36.94 12.36 -14.85
CA LEU A 17 -35.80 11.98 -14.00
C LEU A 17 -34.75 13.10 -13.84
N GLU A 18 -34.73 14.09 -14.73
CA GLU A 18 -33.74 15.19 -14.66
C GLU A 18 -33.99 16.15 -13.49
N ASN A 19 -35.22 16.22 -12.95
CA ASN A 19 -35.58 17.14 -11.87
C ASN A 19 -35.56 16.53 -10.46
N SER A 20 -35.29 15.23 -10.28
CA SER A 20 -35.31 14.59 -8.94
C SER A 20 -33.94 14.17 -8.40
N LEU A 21 -32.86 14.39 -9.16
CA LEU A 21 -31.49 13.96 -8.81
C LEU A 21 -30.47 15.09 -9.04
N SER A 22 -30.89 16.35 -8.88
CA SER A 22 -29.96 17.48 -8.76
C SER A 22 -29.13 17.34 -7.48
N PHE A 23 -27.83 17.59 -7.56
CA PHE A 23 -26.92 17.68 -6.41
C PHE A 23 -27.44 18.65 -5.32
N ASP A 24 -28.32 19.59 -5.69
CA ASP A 24 -29.01 20.52 -4.79
C ASP A 24 -30.10 19.89 -3.89
N ALA A 25 -30.45 18.62 -4.06
CA ALA A 25 -31.32 17.88 -3.12
C ALA A 25 -30.52 17.33 -1.92
N GLY A 26 -29.72 18.19 -1.29
CA GLY A 26 -28.85 17.89 -0.16
C GLY A 26 -29.59 17.26 1.02
N GLY A 27 -28.97 16.24 1.62
CA GLY A 27 -29.45 15.56 2.83
C GLY A 27 -30.34 14.33 2.60
N ASP A 28 -31.36 14.43 1.75
CA ASP A 28 -32.40 13.39 1.61
C ASP A 28 -31.92 12.17 0.80
N ALA A 29 -31.15 12.37 -0.28
CA ALA A 29 -30.62 11.26 -1.09
C ALA A 29 -29.65 10.35 -0.32
N LEU A 30 -28.70 10.93 0.43
CA LEU A 30 -27.78 10.16 1.27
C LEU A 30 -28.51 9.45 2.39
N GLY A 31 -29.47 10.11 3.04
CA GLY A 31 -30.36 9.49 4.02
C GLY A 31 -31.05 8.26 3.45
N ARG A 32 -31.65 8.34 2.25
CA ARG A 32 -32.31 7.20 1.60
C ARG A 32 -31.37 6.06 1.20
N ILE A 33 -30.10 6.35 0.92
CA ILE A 33 -29.10 5.33 0.56
C ILE A 33 -28.65 4.55 1.81
N PHE A 34 -28.31 5.26 2.89
CA PHE A 34 -27.71 4.71 4.10
C PHE A 34 -28.71 4.36 5.22
N ALA A 35 -29.98 4.77 5.13
CA ALA A 35 -31.01 4.46 6.13
C ALA A 35 -31.25 2.95 6.32
N PRO A 36 -31.82 2.55 7.48
CA PRO A 36 -32.37 1.21 7.66
C PRO A 36 -33.37 0.87 6.56
N GLY A 37 -33.16 -0.23 5.85
CA GLY A 37 -33.99 -0.60 4.70
C GLY A 37 -33.86 0.37 3.51
N GLY A 38 -32.81 1.20 3.47
CA GLY A 38 -32.42 2.04 2.34
C GLY A 38 -31.83 1.24 1.18
N LEU A 39 -31.29 1.93 0.18
CA LEU A 39 -30.80 1.27 -1.05
C LEU A 39 -29.65 0.30 -0.80
N LEU A 40 -28.72 0.62 0.11
CA LEU A 40 -27.64 -0.30 0.48
C LEU A 40 -28.18 -1.54 1.21
N ALA A 41 -29.08 -1.31 2.19
CA ALA A 41 -29.70 -2.39 2.97
C ALA A 41 -30.48 -3.39 2.12
N ARG A 42 -31.18 -2.90 1.07
CA ARG A 42 -31.99 -3.75 0.17
C ARG A 42 -31.18 -4.48 -0.89
N ALA A 43 -29.95 -4.08 -1.13
CA ALA A 43 -29.13 -4.61 -2.22
C ALA A 43 -28.04 -5.58 -1.77
N LEU A 44 -27.63 -5.52 -0.50
CA LEU A 44 -26.71 -6.49 0.07
C LEU A 44 -27.44 -7.85 0.24
N PRO A 45 -26.89 -8.96 -0.30
CA PRO A 45 -27.53 -10.26 -0.22
C PRO A 45 -27.60 -10.79 1.22
N ASN A 46 -28.66 -11.55 1.53
CA ASN A 46 -28.83 -12.30 2.79
C ASN A 46 -27.93 -13.56 2.84
N ASP A 47 -26.65 -13.45 2.47
CA ASP A 47 -25.67 -14.55 2.48
C ASP A 47 -24.81 -14.59 3.77
N GLY A 48 -25.33 -13.97 4.84
CA GLY A 48 -24.65 -13.83 6.14
C GLY A 48 -23.98 -12.47 6.36
N ARG A 49 -24.13 -11.51 5.42
CA ARG A 49 -23.63 -10.13 5.54
C ARG A 49 -24.79 -9.13 5.55
N ASN A 50 -25.50 -9.07 6.69
CA ASN A 50 -26.53 -8.06 6.86
C ASN A 50 -25.91 -6.66 6.78
N PHE A 51 -26.54 -5.75 6.03
CA PHE A 51 -26.24 -4.33 6.15
C PHE A 51 -26.53 -3.90 7.59
N GLU A 52 -25.52 -3.33 8.25
CA GLU A 52 -25.66 -2.74 9.57
C GLU A 52 -25.69 -1.23 9.45
N GLU A 53 -26.72 -0.61 10.02
CA GLU A 53 -26.76 0.84 10.14
C GLU A 53 -25.64 1.31 11.06
N ARG A 54 -24.90 2.32 10.59
CA ARG A 54 -23.83 2.99 11.33
C ARG A 54 -24.05 4.50 11.18
N PRO A 55 -24.56 5.20 12.21
CA PRO A 55 -24.79 6.65 12.14
C PRO A 55 -23.56 7.43 11.70
N GLU A 56 -22.38 7.01 12.17
CA GLU A 56 -21.07 7.59 11.84
C GLU A 56 -20.77 7.48 10.33
N GLN A 57 -21.25 6.44 9.66
CA GLN A 57 -21.10 6.28 8.21
C GLN A 57 -21.87 7.37 7.44
N LEU A 58 -23.11 7.64 7.87
CA LEU A 58 -23.95 8.67 7.28
C LEU A 58 -23.41 10.08 7.59
N GLU A 59 -22.92 10.29 8.81
CA GLU A 59 -22.28 11.54 9.21
C GLU A 59 -21.04 11.84 8.36
N MET A 60 -20.16 10.85 8.17
CA MET A 60 -19.02 10.97 7.24
C MET A 60 -19.49 11.28 5.82
N ALA A 61 -20.50 10.58 5.31
CA ALA A 61 -21.00 10.79 3.95
C ALA A 61 -21.56 12.21 3.75
N ARG A 62 -22.25 12.76 4.75
CA ARG A 62 -22.73 14.14 4.74
C ARG A 62 -21.59 15.14 4.76
N ALA A 63 -20.62 14.96 5.66
CA ALA A 63 -19.45 15.83 5.74
C ALA A 63 -18.65 15.84 4.42
N VAL A 64 -18.49 14.68 3.76
CA VAL A 64 -17.87 14.59 2.43
C VAL A 64 -18.70 15.34 1.39
N ALA A 65 -20.03 15.19 1.37
CA ALA A 65 -20.89 15.91 0.43
C ALA A 65 -20.82 17.43 0.63
N ASP A 66 -20.81 17.90 1.88
CA ASP A 66 -20.70 19.32 2.22
C ASP A 66 -19.33 19.87 1.82
N ALA A 67 -18.24 19.14 2.09
CA ALA A 67 -16.90 19.53 1.66
C ALA A 67 -16.77 19.61 0.13
N VAL A 68 -17.43 18.70 -0.59
CA VAL A 68 -17.48 18.73 -2.06
C VAL A 68 -18.28 19.93 -2.57
N LYS A 69 -19.42 20.21 -1.97
CA LYS A 69 -20.29 21.35 -2.31
C LYS A 69 -19.57 22.68 -2.09
N ASP A 70 -18.96 22.83 -0.92
CA ASP A 70 -18.34 24.09 -0.49
C ASP A 70 -16.90 24.23 -0.98
N ARG A 71 -16.38 23.22 -1.68
CA ARG A 71 -14.98 23.15 -2.11
C ARG A 71 -14.00 23.33 -0.95
N ALA A 72 -14.22 22.60 0.14
CA ALA A 72 -13.35 22.57 1.30
C ALA A 72 -12.52 21.27 1.34
N HIS A 73 -11.31 21.33 1.89
CA HIS A 73 -10.59 20.12 2.30
C HIS A 73 -11.23 19.55 3.56
N LEU A 74 -11.18 18.23 3.71
CA LEU A 74 -11.76 17.55 4.86
C LEU A 74 -10.82 16.46 5.38
N LEU A 75 -10.51 16.50 6.68
CA LEU A 75 -9.85 15.40 7.38
C LEU A 75 -10.89 14.67 8.21
N VAL A 76 -11.04 13.36 7.99
CA VAL A 76 -11.97 12.50 8.73
C VAL A 76 -11.22 11.37 9.39
N GLU A 77 -11.13 11.40 10.73
CA GLU A 77 -10.82 10.20 11.49
C GLU A 77 -12.09 9.38 11.63
N ALA A 78 -12.09 8.17 11.07
CA ALA A 78 -13.22 7.27 11.15
C ALA A 78 -12.73 5.88 11.53
N GLY A 79 -13.22 5.37 12.67
CA GLY A 79 -12.82 4.08 13.24
C GLY A 79 -12.84 2.90 12.26
N THR A 80 -12.17 1.82 12.64
CA THR A 80 -12.32 0.54 11.91
C THR A 80 -13.80 0.13 11.95
N GLY A 81 -14.32 -0.42 10.84
CA GLY A 81 -15.70 -0.89 10.79
C GLY A 81 -16.76 0.18 10.50
N THR A 82 -16.46 1.48 10.59
CA THR A 82 -17.38 2.59 10.24
C THR A 82 -17.89 2.54 8.79
N GLY A 83 -17.24 1.78 7.91
CA GLY A 83 -17.64 1.69 6.50
C GLY A 83 -17.19 2.90 5.68
N LYS A 84 -15.99 3.41 5.98
CA LYS A 84 -15.31 4.56 5.34
C LYS A 84 -15.43 4.56 3.82
N SER A 85 -15.17 3.42 3.19
CA SER A 85 -15.16 3.29 1.73
C SER A 85 -16.49 3.71 1.11
N TYR A 86 -17.62 3.21 1.60
CA TYR A 86 -18.93 3.65 1.08
C TYR A 86 -19.24 5.09 1.47
N ALA A 87 -18.84 5.54 2.66
CA ALA A 87 -19.10 6.90 3.12
C ALA A 87 -18.44 7.97 2.22
N TYR A 88 -17.22 7.75 1.72
CA TYR A 88 -16.63 8.66 0.73
C TYR A 88 -17.07 8.34 -0.71
N LEU A 89 -17.23 7.08 -1.11
CA LEU A 89 -17.54 6.74 -2.51
C LEU A 89 -18.90 7.24 -2.96
N VAL A 90 -19.94 7.04 -2.15
CA VAL A 90 -21.33 7.40 -2.51
C VAL A 90 -21.48 8.89 -2.86
N PRO A 91 -21.09 9.85 -1.99
CA PRO A 91 -21.20 11.27 -2.32
C PRO A 91 -20.33 11.66 -3.51
N PHE A 92 -19.12 11.09 -3.65
CA PHE A 92 -18.26 11.35 -4.80
C PHE A 92 -18.81 10.80 -6.11
N ILE A 93 -19.47 9.64 -6.12
CA ILE A 93 -20.14 9.08 -7.30
C ILE A 93 -21.29 10.00 -7.73
N LEU A 94 -22.14 10.41 -6.78
CA LEU A 94 -23.26 11.32 -7.05
C LEU A 94 -22.76 12.64 -7.64
N TRP A 95 -21.73 13.23 -7.05
CA TRP A 95 -21.11 14.45 -7.55
C TRP A 95 -20.45 14.26 -8.92
N ALA A 96 -19.64 13.22 -9.08
CA ALA A 96 -18.88 12.96 -10.29
C ALA A 96 -19.79 12.75 -11.51
N VAL A 97 -20.92 12.05 -11.33
CA VAL A 97 -21.89 11.87 -12.42
C VAL A 97 -22.69 13.14 -12.67
N SER A 98 -23.23 13.78 -11.64
CA SER A 98 -24.09 14.98 -11.81
C SER A 98 -23.35 16.18 -12.40
N GLN A 99 -22.06 16.33 -12.08
CA GLN A 99 -21.23 17.45 -12.55
C GLN A 99 -20.29 17.06 -13.70
N ASN A 100 -20.33 15.79 -14.15
CA ASN A 100 -19.39 15.22 -15.11
C ASN A 100 -17.91 15.48 -14.73
N LYS A 101 -17.59 15.18 -13.46
CA LYS A 101 -16.30 15.38 -12.82
C LYS A 101 -15.56 14.07 -12.61
N LYS A 102 -14.25 14.16 -12.35
CA LYS A 102 -13.40 12.99 -12.06
C LYS A 102 -12.86 13.04 -10.64
N VAL A 103 -12.91 11.90 -9.96
CA VAL A 103 -12.42 11.74 -8.59
C VAL A 103 -11.32 10.69 -8.57
N LEU A 104 -10.19 11.00 -7.96
CA LEU A 104 -9.14 10.02 -7.68
C LEU A 104 -9.28 9.50 -6.25
N ILE A 105 -9.33 8.18 -6.09
CA ILE A 105 -9.19 7.49 -4.81
C ILE A 105 -7.78 6.92 -4.75
N ALA A 106 -6.93 7.48 -3.91
CA ALA A 106 -5.57 7.02 -3.69
C ALA A 106 -5.53 6.23 -2.37
N THR A 107 -5.21 4.94 -2.47
CA THR A 107 -5.09 4.04 -1.31
C THR A 107 -3.63 3.78 -0.96
N HIS A 108 -3.31 3.54 0.30
CA HIS A 108 -1.95 3.13 0.67
C HIS A 108 -1.55 1.73 0.17
N THR A 109 -2.44 0.72 0.31
CA THR A 109 -2.08 -0.70 0.06
C THR A 109 -2.75 -1.29 -1.18
N LYS A 110 -2.08 -2.24 -1.83
CA LYS A 110 -2.66 -3.03 -2.95
C LYS A 110 -3.91 -3.82 -2.53
N ALA A 111 -3.99 -4.26 -1.27
CA ALA A 111 -5.13 -5.01 -0.76
C ALA A 111 -6.40 -4.15 -0.70
N LEU A 112 -6.29 -2.92 -0.19
CA LEU A 112 -7.39 -1.95 -0.19
C LEU A 112 -7.80 -1.58 -1.63
N GLN A 113 -6.81 -1.37 -2.50
CA GLN A 113 -7.05 -1.11 -3.92
C GLN A 113 -7.85 -2.24 -4.59
N GLN A 114 -7.50 -3.49 -4.31
CA GLN A 114 -8.20 -4.67 -4.83
C GLN A 114 -9.61 -4.78 -4.26
N GLN A 115 -9.79 -4.54 -2.97
CA GLN A 115 -11.11 -4.51 -2.31
C GLN A 115 -12.05 -3.50 -3.00
N LEU A 116 -11.57 -2.30 -3.29
CA LEU A 116 -12.36 -1.28 -4.00
C LEU A 116 -12.76 -1.75 -5.40
N MET A 117 -11.82 -2.35 -6.14
CA MET A 117 -12.02 -2.71 -7.56
C MET A 117 -12.85 -3.98 -7.77
N GLU A 118 -12.74 -4.97 -6.89
CA GLU A 118 -13.37 -6.28 -7.05
C GLU A 118 -14.70 -6.39 -6.29
N ARG A 119 -14.92 -5.55 -5.27
CA ARG A 119 -16.10 -5.64 -4.40
C ARG A 119 -16.86 -4.33 -4.34
N ASP A 120 -16.24 -3.28 -3.80
CA ASP A 120 -17.00 -2.10 -3.36
C ASP A 120 -17.54 -1.28 -4.56
N LEU A 121 -16.71 -0.97 -5.57
CA LEU A 121 -17.14 -0.24 -6.78
C LEU A 121 -18.07 -1.05 -7.70
N PRO A 122 -17.82 -2.34 -8.01
CA PRO A 122 -18.76 -3.14 -8.78
C PRO A 122 -20.15 -3.22 -8.13
N PHE A 123 -20.20 -3.41 -6.80
CA PHE A 123 -21.45 -3.42 -6.05
C PHE A 123 -22.19 -2.09 -6.16
N LEU A 124 -21.49 -0.96 -5.94
CA LEU A 124 -22.11 0.37 -6.08
C LEU A 124 -22.55 0.64 -7.52
N HIS A 125 -21.78 0.21 -8.52
CA HIS A 125 -22.15 0.36 -9.93
C HIS A 125 -23.47 -0.36 -10.24
N GLU A 126 -23.59 -1.62 -9.85
CA GLU A 126 -24.82 -2.42 -9.99
C GLU A 126 -26.00 -1.75 -9.26
N LEU A 127 -25.77 -1.28 -8.04
CA LEU A 127 -26.78 -0.61 -7.22
C LEU A 127 -27.32 0.66 -7.89
N PHE A 128 -26.42 1.57 -8.28
CA PHE A 128 -26.78 2.86 -8.86
C PHE A 128 -27.42 2.68 -10.24
N LEU A 129 -26.91 1.77 -11.06
CA LEU A 129 -27.46 1.48 -12.37
C LEU A 129 -28.89 0.92 -12.25
N ARG A 130 -29.11 -0.10 -11.40
CA ARG A 130 -30.42 -0.77 -11.31
C ARG A 130 -31.47 0.01 -10.53
N ARG A 131 -31.07 0.76 -9.50
CA ARG A 131 -32.01 1.44 -8.59
C ARG A 131 -32.18 2.93 -8.86
N MET A 132 -31.18 3.57 -9.46
CA MET A 132 -31.22 5.01 -9.77
C MET A 132 -31.11 5.31 -11.26
N GLY A 133 -30.88 4.31 -12.12
CA GLY A 133 -30.64 4.54 -13.55
C GLY A 133 -29.32 5.28 -13.83
N MET A 134 -28.40 5.30 -12.86
CA MET A 134 -27.16 6.07 -12.92
C MET A 134 -25.99 5.18 -13.32
N ASP A 135 -25.49 5.34 -14.54
CA ASP A 135 -24.33 4.63 -15.06
C ASP A 135 -23.04 5.42 -14.80
N PHE A 136 -22.34 5.10 -13.70
CA PHE A 136 -21.02 5.63 -13.44
C PHE A 136 -19.91 4.67 -13.86
N ARG A 137 -18.83 5.21 -14.43
CA ARG A 137 -17.66 4.45 -14.87
C ARG A 137 -16.52 4.60 -13.88
N TYR A 138 -15.77 3.53 -13.65
CA TYR A 138 -14.60 3.52 -12.77
C TYR A 138 -13.43 2.77 -13.42
N ALA A 139 -12.20 3.10 -13.02
CA ALA A 139 -10.99 2.49 -13.58
C ALA A 139 -9.82 2.39 -12.60
N LEU A 140 -9.07 1.29 -12.71
CA LEU A 140 -7.80 1.09 -12.00
C LEU A 140 -6.65 1.78 -12.72
N CYS A 141 -5.88 2.58 -11.99
CA CYS A 141 -4.67 3.25 -12.43
C CYS A 141 -3.43 2.53 -11.88
N LEU A 142 -2.49 2.19 -12.76
CA LEU A 142 -1.24 1.51 -12.44
C LEU A 142 -0.09 2.21 -13.15
N GLY A 143 1.10 2.17 -12.55
CA GLY A 143 2.33 2.62 -13.20
C GLY A 143 2.60 1.84 -14.50
N THR A 144 3.28 2.48 -15.45
CA THR A 144 3.43 1.98 -16.82
C THR A 144 4.09 0.59 -16.88
N GLY A 145 5.07 0.35 -16.01
CA GLY A 145 5.81 -0.91 -15.90
C GLY A 145 4.96 -2.09 -15.42
N ASN A 146 3.68 -1.89 -15.10
CA ASN A 146 2.75 -2.97 -14.77
C ASN A 146 2.05 -3.56 -16.00
N TYR A 147 2.27 -3.02 -17.20
CA TYR A 147 1.65 -3.51 -18.43
C TYR A 147 2.66 -4.19 -19.33
N ILE A 148 2.27 -5.31 -19.93
CA ILE A 148 2.99 -5.95 -21.02
C ILE A 148 3.02 -4.98 -22.21
N CYS A 149 4.17 -4.85 -22.86
CA CYS A 149 4.33 -4.12 -24.10
C CYS A 149 4.38 -5.12 -25.27
N PRO A 150 3.33 -5.21 -26.13
CA PRO A 150 3.29 -6.18 -27.21
C PRO A 150 4.51 -6.12 -28.16
N ARG A 151 5.04 -4.91 -28.39
CA ARG A 151 6.26 -4.70 -29.20
C ARG A 151 7.48 -5.32 -28.56
N ARG A 152 7.69 -5.06 -27.27
CA ARG A 152 8.86 -5.58 -26.56
C ARG A 152 8.76 -7.08 -26.36
N LEU A 153 7.56 -7.60 -26.09
CA LEU A 153 7.29 -9.03 -26.06
C LEU A 153 7.69 -9.71 -27.39
N ALA A 154 7.27 -9.15 -28.53
CA ALA A 154 7.65 -9.67 -29.85
C ALA A 154 9.17 -9.56 -30.13
N LYS A 155 9.81 -8.46 -29.73
CA LYS A 155 11.28 -8.28 -29.85
C LYS A 155 12.02 -9.31 -29.00
N SER A 156 11.56 -9.53 -27.78
CA SER A 156 12.07 -10.53 -26.84
C SER A 156 12.00 -11.95 -27.42
N GLU A 157 10.88 -12.32 -28.05
CA GLU A 157 10.75 -13.60 -28.76
C GLU A 157 11.72 -13.75 -29.93
N ALA A 158 11.91 -12.69 -30.73
CA ALA A 158 12.76 -12.73 -31.93
C ALA A 158 14.27 -12.72 -31.61
N THR A 159 14.67 -12.06 -30.53
CA THR A 159 16.09 -11.85 -30.19
C THR A 159 16.70 -12.99 -29.37
N GLY A 160 15.88 -13.82 -28.70
CA GLY A 160 16.36 -15.01 -27.99
C GLY A 160 17.37 -14.73 -26.87
N LEU A 161 17.34 -13.53 -26.27
CA LEU A 161 18.32 -13.03 -25.29
C LEU A 161 18.21 -13.67 -23.88
N PHE A 162 17.51 -14.80 -23.74
CA PHE A 162 17.25 -15.45 -22.47
C PHE A 162 18.37 -16.40 -22.07
N ALA A 163 18.76 -16.33 -20.80
CA ALA A 163 19.95 -17.01 -20.31
C ALA A 163 19.63 -18.33 -19.60
N THR A 164 18.36 -18.66 -19.37
CA THR A 164 17.94 -19.88 -18.66
C THR A 164 16.70 -20.52 -19.29
N ARG A 165 16.53 -21.84 -19.10
CA ARG A 165 15.31 -22.56 -19.54
C ARG A 165 14.05 -22.01 -18.86
N ASN A 166 14.14 -21.64 -17.58
CA ASN A 166 13.01 -21.05 -16.85
C ASN A 166 12.53 -19.73 -17.46
N GLU A 167 13.44 -18.83 -17.89
CA GLU A 167 13.05 -17.57 -18.53
C GLU A 167 12.30 -17.80 -19.86
N VAL A 168 12.64 -18.87 -20.58
CA VAL A 168 11.94 -19.26 -21.82
C VAL A 168 10.53 -19.75 -21.50
N ASP A 169 10.37 -20.59 -20.48
CA ASP A 169 9.07 -21.08 -20.03
C ASP A 169 8.17 -19.92 -19.53
N GLU A 170 8.72 -19.04 -18.68
CA GLU A 170 8.02 -17.83 -18.22
C GLU A 170 7.58 -16.93 -19.39
N LEU A 171 8.44 -16.75 -20.40
CA LEU A 171 8.10 -15.97 -21.60
C LEU A 171 6.96 -16.62 -22.39
N HIS A 172 6.98 -17.94 -22.56
CA HIS A 172 5.90 -18.67 -23.22
C HIS A 172 4.56 -18.47 -22.50
N GLU A 173 4.55 -18.51 -21.17
CA GLU A 173 3.35 -18.22 -20.37
C GLU A 173 2.89 -16.76 -20.51
N ILE A 174 3.80 -15.78 -20.49
CA ILE A 174 3.48 -14.37 -20.73
C ILE A 174 2.88 -14.17 -22.13
N ASN A 175 3.40 -14.85 -23.16
CA ASN A 175 2.85 -14.76 -24.51
C ASN A 175 1.45 -15.40 -24.60
N ALA A 176 1.26 -16.57 -24.01
CA ALA A 176 -0.05 -17.22 -23.95
C ALA A 176 -1.09 -16.33 -23.24
N PHE A 177 -0.69 -15.70 -22.13
CA PHE A 177 -1.51 -14.73 -21.43
C PHE A 177 -1.79 -13.49 -22.28
N ALA A 178 -0.79 -12.88 -22.91
CA ALA A 178 -0.95 -11.67 -23.72
C ALA A 178 -1.90 -11.87 -24.93
N ARG A 179 -2.01 -13.10 -25.46
CA ARG A 179 -2.94 -13.40 -26.56
C ARG A 179 -4.41 -13.45 -26.14
N THR A 180 -4.69 -13.78 -24.88
CA THR A 180 -6.05 -14.00 -24.35
C THR A 180 -6.51 -12.90 -23.40
N SER A 181 -5.57 -12.17 -22.80
CA SER A 181 -5.83 -11.12 -21.83
C SER A 181 -6.44 -9.87 -22.48
N LYS A 182 -7.37 -9.24 -21.76
CA LYS A 182 -7.93 -7.93 -22.13
C LYS A 182 -7.16 -6.77 -21.49
N THR A 183 -6.37 -7.05 -20.46
CA THR A 183 -5.77 -6.04 -19.57
C THR A 183 -4.26 -6.02 -19.67
N GLY A 184 -3.62 -7.17 -19.91
CA GLY A 184 -2.16 -7.32 -20.03
C GLY A 184 -1.36 -6.82 -18.83
N ARG A 185 -1.94 -6.89 -17.62
CA ARG A 185 -1.30 -6.39 -16.39
C ARG A 185 -0.48 -7.50 -15.73
N ASN A 186 0.62 -7.12 -15.07
CA ASN A 186 1.44 -8.04 -14.27
C ASN A 186 0.61 -8.72 -13.18
N LEU A 187 -0.26 -7.97 -12.50
CA LEU A 187 -1.09 -8.49 -11.41
C LEU A 187 -2.13 -9.53 -11.84
N ASP A 188 -2.44 -9.60 -13.13
CA ASP A 188 -3.41 -10.53 -13.71
C ASP A 188 -2.73 -11.82 -14.21
N LEU A 189 -1.39 -11.93 -14.10
CA LEU A 189 -0.65 -13.15 -14.44
C LEU A 189 -0.87 -14.23 -13.38
N PRO A 190 -0.91 -15.52 -13.77
CA PRO A 190 -1.09 -16.62 -12.84
C PRO A 190 0.16 -16.93 -12.00
N PHE A 191 1.30 -16.30 -12.32
CA PHE A 191 2.58 -16.43 -11.64
C PHE A 191 3.28 -15.07 -11.53
N GLU A 192 4.28 -14.98 -10.67
CA GLU A 192 5.12 -13.78 -10.54
C GLU A 192 6.36 -13.92 -11.45
N PRO A 193 6.47 -13.13 -12.54
CA PRO A 193 7.58 -13.26 -13.48
C PRO A 193 8.90 -12.78 -12.86
N SER A 194 10.02 -13.35 -13.32
CA SER A 194 11.33 -12.90 -12.88
C SER A 194 11.54 -11.40 -13.20
N PRO A 195 12.15 -10.61 -12.29
CA PRO A 195 12.32 -9.17 -12.51
C PRO A 195 13.10 -8.81 -13.79
N GLN A 196 14.06 -9.66 -14.17
CA GLN A 196 14.87 -9.52 -15.37
C GLN A 196 14.01 -9.71 -16.63
N LEU A 197 13.23 -10.78 -16.70
CA LEU A 197 12.32 -11.02 -17.82
C LEU A 197 11.24 -9.93 -17.91
N TRP A 198 10.62 -9.60 -16.78
CA TRP A 198 9.58 -8.58 -16.75
C TRP A 198 10.07 -7.22 -17.25
N ALA A 199 11.29 -6.81 -16.88
CA ALA A 199 11.92 -5.59 -17.36
C ALA A 199 12.19 -5.59 -18.88
N GLN A 200 12.26 -6.77 -19.52
CA GLN A 200 12.42 -6.87 -20.97
C GLN A 200 11.09 -6.73 -21.72
N VAL A 201 9.98 -7.21 -21.14
CA VAL A 201 8.67 -7.29 -21.83
C VAL A 201 7.69 -6.18 -21.43
N ASN A 202 7.90 -5.51 -20.31
CA ASN A 202 6.98 -4.48 -19.81
C ASN A 202 7.09 -3.15 -20.58
N ARG A 203 6.09 -2.29 -20.42
CA ARG A 203 6.13 -0.93 -20.95
C ARG A 203 6.94 0.00 -20.05
N GLU A 204 7.96 0.62 -20.63
CA GLU A 204 8.68 1.75 -20.04
C GLU A 204 8.34 3.02 -20.81
N SER A 205 8.11 4.13 -20.11
CA SER A 205 7.61 5.39 -20.69
C SER A 205 8.61 6.04 -21.64
N ASP A 206 9.89 6.03 -21.24
CA ASP A 206 11.03 6.57 -21.98
C ASP A 206 11.37 5.79 -23.25
N LEU A 207 11.12 4.48 -23.28
CA LEU A 207 11.30 3.63 -24.46
C LEU A 207 10.04 3.51 -25.33
N CYS A 208 8.92 4.16 -24.97
CA CYS A 208 7.66 4.03 -25.69
C CYS A 208 7.59 4.99 -26.89
N LEU A 209 7.29 4.45 -28.07
CA LEU A 209 7.07 5.25 -29.30
C LEU A 209 5.73 6.01 -29.32
N GLY A 210 4.89 5.86 -28.28
CA GLY A 210 3.60 6.52 -28.21
C GLY A 210 2.71 6.21 -29.41
N ARG A 211 2.13 7.26 -30.02
CA ARG A 211 1.24 7.15 -31.19
C ARG A 211 1.96 6.65 -32.46
N ALA A 212 3.28 6.81 -32.55
CA ALA A 212 4.07 6.30 -33.67
C ALA A 212 4.30 4.78 -33.59
N CYS A 213 3.95 4.13 -32.47
CA CYS A 213 4.10 2.69 -32.30
C CYS A 213 3.18 1.91 -33.26
N PRO A 214 3.70 0.98 -34.09
CA PRO A 214 2.87 0.15 -34.97
C PRO A 214 1.83 -0.70 -34.23
N LEU A 215 2.10 -1.03 -32.97
CA LEU A 215 1.21 -1.81 -32.09
C LEU A 215 0.45 -0.93 -31.09
N PHE A 216 0.31 0.38 -31.35
CA PHE A 216 -0.38 1.33 -30.47
C PHE A 216 -1.80 0.89 -30.12
N GLU A 217 -2.59 0.47 -31.12
CA GLU A 217 -3.98 0.05 -30.91
C GLU A 217 -4.12 -1.25 -30.09
N ARG A 218 -3.08 -2.08 -30.07
CA ARG A 218 -3.03 -3.31 -29.25
C ARG A 218 -2.33 -3.11 -27.92
N SER A 219 -1.88 -1.88 -27.62
CA SER A 219 -1.15 -1.61 -26.39
C SER A 219 -2.08 -1.63 -25.19
N PHE A 220 -1.91 -2.62 -24.31
CA PHE A 220 -2.65 -2.76 -23.07
C PHE A 220 -2.67 -1.48 -22.22
N TYR A 221 -1.53 -0.79 -22.13
CA TYR A 221 -1.42 0.48 -21.43
C TYR A 221 -2.33 1.56 -22.03
N PHE A 222 -2.31 1.76 -23.35
CA PHE A 222 -3.12 2.80 -23.99
C PHE A 222 -4.61 2.44 -24.01
N ILE A 223 -4.96 1.16 -24.08
CA ILE A 223 -6.33 0.68 -23.87
C ILE A 223 -6.78 1.05 -22.46
N ALA A 224 -5.98 0.72 -21.43
CA ALA A 224 -6.27 1.09 -20.05
C ALA A 224 -6.39 2.61 -19.88
N ARG A 225 -5.50 3.39 -20.51
CA ARG A 225 -5.55 4.85 -20.45
C ARG A 225 -6.84 5.42 -21.04
N ARG A 226 -7.32 4.89 -22.18
CA ARG A 226 -8.61 5.31 -22.77
C ARG A 226 -9.80 5.01 -21.85
N VAL A 227 -9.76 3.89 -21.11
CA VAL A 227 -10.78 3.56 -20.11
C VAL A 227 -10.71 4.53 -18.94
N GLN A 228 -9.50 4.80 -18.42
CA GLN A 228 -9.27 5.76 -17.34
C GLN A 228 -9.72 7.18 -17.74
N GLU A 229 -9.48 7.62 -18.97
CA GLU A 229 -9.94 8.93 -19.45
C GLU A 229 -11.46 9.08 -19.50
N LYS A 230 -12.21 7.98 -19.58
CA LYS A 230 -13.69 8.00 -19.58
C LYS A 230 -14.29 7.76 -18.20
N ALA A 231 -13.50 7.30 -17.23
CA ALA A 231 -13.98 6.99 -15.90
C ALA A 231 -14.32 8.27 -15.11
N HIS A 232 -15.35 8.19 -14.27
CA HIS A 232 -15.68 9.20 -13.26
C HIS A 232 -14.85 8.96 -11.98
N ILE A 233 -14.63 7.70 -11.61
CA ILE A 233 -13.83 7.31 -10.43
C ILE A 233 -12.54 6.61 -10.87
N LEU A 234 -11.40 7.15 -10.47
CA LEU A 234 -10.08 6.56 -10.68
C LEU A 234 -9.58 5.97 -9.36
N VAL A 235 -9.00 4.78 -9.40
CA VAL A 235 -8.39 4.16 -8.21
C VAL A 235 -6.90 3.97 -8.44
N ALA A 236 -6.07 4.58 -7.60
CA ALA A 236 -4.61 4.48 -7.63
C ALA A 236 -4.06 4.17 -6.24
N ASN A 237 -2.75 3.94 -6.16
CA ASN A 237 -2.06 3.95 -4.86
C ASN A 237 -1.41 5.32 -4.60
N HIS A 238 -1.03 5.57 -3.34
CA HIS A 238 -0.32 6.79 -2.95
C HIS A 238 0.92 7.04 -3.81
N HIS A 239 1.72 6.00 -4.09
CA HIS A 239 2.93 6.11 -4.91
C HIS A 239 2.66 6.71 -6.30
N LEU A 240 1.57 6.27 -6.95
CA LEU A 240 1.21 6.76 -8.29
C LEU A 240 0.62 8.18 -8.25
N LEU A 241 -0.07 8.54 -7.16
CA LEU A 241 -0.49 9.92 -6.91
C LEU A 241 0.73 10.84 -6.79
N PHE A 242 1.69 10.53 -5.92
CA PHE A 242 2.87 11.38 -5.75
C PHE A 242 3.72 11.43 -7.02
N ALA A 243 3.74 10.33 -7.79
CA ALA A 243 4.32 10.34 -9.13
C ALA A 243 3.63 11.30 -10.10
N HIS A 244 2.31 11.39 -10.03
CA HIS A 244 1.54 12.35 -10.81
C HIS A 244 1.86 13.78 -10.40
N LEU A 245 1.88 14.08 -9.09
CA LEU A 245 2.17 15.42 -8.59
C LEU A 245 3.57 15.90 -8.98
N ALA A 246 4.59 15.07 -8.78
CA ALA A 246 5.96 15.41 -9.13
C ALA A 246 6.20 15.53 -10.65
N ALA A 247 5.38 14.87 -11.47
CA ALA A 247 5.40 15.00 -12.92
C ALA A 247 4.69 16.27 -13.43
N GLY A 248 4.24 17.17 -12.55
CA GLY A 248 3.51 18.39 -12.91
C GLY A 248 1.99 18.28 -12.76
N GLY A 249 1.49 17.26 -12.05
CA GLY A 249 0.09 17.11 -11.71
C GLY A 249 -0.86 17.10 -12.92
N ASN A 250 -2.02 17.73 -12.74
CA ASN A 250 -3.06 17.79 -13.77
C ASN A 250 -2.64 18.56 -15.03
N GLU A 251 -1.70 19.50 -14.92
CA GLU A 251 -1.21 20.29 -16.06
C GLU A 251 -0.39 19.44 -17.03
N ALA A 252 0.43 18.54 -16.51
CA ALA A 252 1.21 17.62 -17.33
C ALA A 252 0.38 16.42 -17.82
N GLY A 253 -0.52 15.89 -16.98
CA GLY A 253 -1.39 14.76 -17.31
C GLY A 253 -0.67 13.47 -17.71
N ALA A 254 0.64 13.37 -17.47
CA ALA A 254 1.48 12.32 -18.03
C ALA A 254 1.32 10.96 -17.32
N VAL A 255 1.01 10.97 -16.02
CA VAL A 255 0.97 9.78 -15.16
C VAL A 255 -0.47 9.33 -14.94
N LEU A 256 -1.33 10.21 -14.41
CA LEU A 256 -2.76 9.98 -14.24
C LEU A 256 -3.58 10.90 -15.16
N PRO A 257 -4.81 10.51 -15.56
CA PRO A 257 -5.75 11.45 -16.15
C PRO A 257 -5.97 12.63 -15.20
N PRO A 258 -6.25 13.85 -15.70
CA PRO A 258 -6.67 14.96 -14.85
C PRO A 258 -7.90 14.58 -14.04
N PHE A 259 -7.92 14.98 -12.77
CA PHE A 259 -9.04 14.75 -11.84
C PHE A 259 -9.33 16.00 -11.03
N ASP A 260 -10.60 16.18 -10.65
CA ASP A 260 -11.11 17.39 -10.01
C ASP A 260 -11.09 17.31 -8.48
N ALA A 261 -11.14 16.09 -7.92
CA ALA A 261 -11.12 15.85 -6.47
C ALA A 261 -10.28 14.63 -6.11
N LEU A 262 -9.80 14.59 -4.86
CA LEU A 262 -8.96 13.50 -4.34
C LEU A 262 -9.50 12.95 -3.01
N VAL A 263 -9.49 11.64 -2.88
CA VAL A 263 -9.56 10.93 -1.60
C VAL A 263 -8.19 10.30 -1.30
N LEU A 264 -7.60 10.66 -0.16
CA LEU A 264 -6.44 10.01 0.43
C LEU A 264 -6.91 9.05 1.53
N ASP A 265 -6.93 7.75 1.23
CA ASP A 265 -7.32 6.70 2.18
C ASP A 265 -6.08 6.10 2.87
N GLU A 266 -6.15 5.91 4.18
CA GLU A 266 -4.99 5.72 5.04
C GLU A 266 -4.02 6.91 4.99
N ALA A 267 -4.60 8.12 5.03
CA ALA A 267 -3.91 9.40 4.96
C ALA A 267 -2.71 9.56 5.92
N HIS A 268 -2.70 8.83 7.03
CA HIS A 268 -1.59 8.83 7.99
C HIS A 268 -0.26 8.32 7.39
N GLN A 269 -0.29 7.58 6.26
CA GLN A 269 0.91 7.13 5.53
C GLN A 269 1.36 8.12 4.45
N ALA A 270 0.60 9.20 4.22
CA ALA A 270 0.87 10.10 3.10
C ALA A 270 2.26 10.75 3.21
N GLU A 271 2.69 11.09 4.43
CA GLU A 271 3.99 11.72 4.67
C GLU A 271 5.16 10.83 4.24
N ASP A 272 5.19 9.59 4.73
CA ASP A 272 6.29 8.67 4.44
C ASP A 272 6.36 8.31 2.95
N VAL A 273 5.20 8.13 2.30
CA VAL A 273 5.17 7.85 0.85
C VAL A 273 5.60 9.08 0.03
N ALA A 274 5.19 10.29 0.43
CA ALA A 274 5.62 11.51 -0.22
C ALA A 274 7.13 11.75 -0.05
N SER A 275 7.68 11.59 1.16
CA SER A 275 9.12 11.70 1.42
C SER A 275 9.92 10.67 0.61
N ALA A 276 9.45 9.43 0.53
CA ALA A 276 10.10 8.39 -0.28
C ALA A 276 10.07 8.72 -1.79
N TYR A 277 8.97 9.32 -2.27
CA TYR A 277 8.83 9.69 -3.67
C TYR A 277 9.69 10.91 -4.06
N LEU A 278 9.71 11.94 -3.21
CA LEU A 278 10.54 13.14 -3.39
C LEU A 278 12.03 12.85 -3.13
N GLY A 279 12.32 11.73 -2.47
CA GLY A 279 13.67 11.24 -2.25
C GLY A 279 14.36 10.69 -3.50
N MET A 280 15.60 10.32 -3.30
CA MET A 280 16.52 9.81 -4.31
C MET A 280 17.16 8.52 -3.81
N GLU A 281 17.33 7.55 -4.70
CA GLU A 281 18.01 6.29 -4.39
C GLU A 281 18.85 5.83 -5.58
N VAL A 282 20.08 5.39 -5.28
CA VAL A 282 20.93 4.64 -6.22
C VAL A 282 21.32 3.32 -5.58
N VAL A 283 20.98 2.22 -6.25
CA VAL A 283 21.25 0.85 -5.79
C VAL A 283 22.26 0.19 -6.71
N ASN A 284 23.22 -0.54 -6.13
CA ASN A 284 24.24 -1.28 -6.89
C ASN A 284 23.64 -2.20 -7.97
N LEU A 285 22.59 -2.93 -7.64
CA LEU A 285 21.86 -3.79 -8.58
C LEU A 285 21.13 -3.01 -9.68
N GLY A 286 20.74 -1.75 -9.41
CA GLY A 286 20.10 -0.88 -10.39
C GLY A 286 21.09 -0.38 -11.45
N VAL A 287 22.28 0.04 -11.02
CA VAL A 287 23.38 0.44 -11.91
C VAL A 287 23.81 -0.76 -12.77
N ALA A 288 24.04 -1.92 -12.13
CA ALA A 288 24.41 -3.14 -12.84
C ALA A 288 23.35 -3.56 -13.87
N ARG A 289 22.06 -3.44 -13.55
CA ARG A 289 20.96 -3.75 -14.48
C ARG A 289 20.96 -2.80 -15.68
N LEU A 290 21.17 -1.49 -15.48
CA LEU A 290 21.25 -0.53 -16.57
C LEU A 290 22.38 -0.91 -17.54
N ILE A 291 23.56 -1.26 -17.02
CA ILE A 291 24.70 -1.69 -17.84
C ILE A 291 24.41 -3.02 -18.55
N GLU A 292 23.74 -3.96 -17.88
CA GLU A 292 23.39 -5.27 -18.47
C GLU A 292 22.37 -5.15 -19.62
N LEU A 293 21.48 -4.15 -19.58
CA LEU A 293 20.57 -3.85 -20.69
C LEU A 293 21.31 -3.28 -21.92
N LEU A 294 22.42 -2.57 -21.71
CA LEU A 294 23.25 -2.01 -22.79
C LEU A 294 24.19 -3.04 -23.41
N HIS A 295 24.72 -3.93 -22.58
CA HIS A 295 25.63 -5.01 -22.98
C HIS A 295 25.36 -6.22 -22.09
N ASN A 296 24.91 -7.34 -22.65
CA ASN A 296 24.66 -8.56 -21.90
C ASN A 296 25.94 -9.41 -21.84
N ARG A 297 26.49 -9.62 -20.63
CA ARG A 297 27.80 -10.27 -20.44
C ARG A 297 27.81 -11.74 -20.86
N ARG A 298 26.67 -12.43 -20.78
CA ARG A 298 26.58 -13.87 -21.10
C ARG A 298 26.54 -14.11 -22.61
N SER A 299 25.77 -13.31 -23.32
CA SER A 299 25.64 -13.42 -24.78
C SER A 299 26.74 -12.67 -25.54
N GLY A 300 27.42 -11.73 -24.88
CA GLY A 300 28.38 -10.82 -25.52
C GLY A 300 27.72 -9.79 -26.44
N ARG A 301 26.39 -9.72 -26.48
CA ARG A 301 25.63 -8.83 -27.35
C ARG A 301 25.36 -7.50 -26.66
N THR A 302 25.47 -6.42 -27.41
CA THR A 302 25.03 -5.09 -27.01
C THR A 302 23.62 -4.81 -27.54
N ILE A 303 23.06 -3.69 -27.09
CA ILE A 303 21.82 -3.13 -27.64
C ILE A 303 21.92 -2.76 -29.13
N ILE A 304 23.14 -2.61 -29.66
CA ILE A 304 23.42 -2.27 -31.06
C ILE A 304 23.70 -3.52 -31.90
N SER A 305 23.99 -4.66 -31.27
CA SER A 305 24.38 -5.89 -31.98
C SER A 305 23.27 -6.39 -32.93
N GLY A 306 23.60 -6.51 -34.22
CA GLY A 306 22.66 -6.93 -35.26
C GLY A 306 21.78 -5.81 -35.82
N SER A 307 22.03 -4.55 -35.45
CA SER A 307 21.43 -3.39 -36.10
C SER A 307 22.15 -3.02 -37.40
N SER A 308 21.43 -2.42 -38.35
CA SER A 308 22.00 -1.93 -39.62
C SER A 308 22.49 -0.48 -39.52
N LEU A 309 23.17 -0.13 -38.43
CA LEU A 309 23.69 1.22 -38.22
C LEU A 309 25.04 1.43 -38.95
N PRO A 310 25.38 2.67 -39.35
CA PRO A 310 26.72 2.99 -39.81
C PRO A 310 27.76 2.70 -38.71
N ASN A 311 28.90 2.12 -39.07
CA ASN A 311 30.01 1.81 -38.14
C ASN A 311 29.61 0.93 -36.93
N THR A 312 28.61 0.06 -37.10
CA THR A 312 28.09 -0.80 -36.03
C THR A 312 29.19 -1.56 -35.30
N ASP A 313 30.14 -2.19 -36.02
CA ASP A 313 31.19 -3.00 -35.40
C ASP A 313 32.14 -2.18 -34.51
N GLU A 314 32.43 -0.93 -34.90
CA GLU A 314 33.29 -0.05 -34.10
C GLU A 314 32.55 0.45 -32.84
N LEU A 315 31.28 0.86 -33.01
CA LEU A 315 30.42 1.29 -31.92
C LEU A 315 30.17 0.17 -30.91
N ASP A 316 29.92 -1.05 -31.40
CA ASP A 316 29.70 -2.24 -30.57
C ASP A 316 30.94 -2.54 -29.72
N LYS A 317 32.14 -2.54 -30.32
CA LYS A 317 33.42 -2.70 -29.58
C LYS A 317 33.63 -1.62 -28.53
N LYS A 318 33.38 -0.34 -28.86
CA LYS A 318 33.47 0.77 -27.90
C LYS A 318 32.48 0.59 -26.75
N LEU A 319 31.24 0.23 -27.07
CA LEU A 319 30.19 0.04 -26.07
C LEU A 319 30.52 -1.12 -25.14
N VAL A 320 31.01 -2.25 -25.66
CA VAL A 320 31.46 -3.39 -24.85
C VAL A 320 32.57 -2.97 -23.88
N ALA A 321 33.59 -2.25 -24.38
CA ALA A 321 34.72 -1.80 -23.56
C ALA A 321 34.27 -0.86 -22.42
N VAL A 322 33.49 0.18 -22.75
CA VAL A 322 33.01 1.15 -21.75
C VAL A 322 31.98 0.52 -20.81
N ALA A 323 31.15 -0.41 -21.27
CA ALA A 323 30.23 -1.13 -20.39
C ALA A 323 30.98 -2.00 -19.36
N ASN A 324 32.08 -2.65 -19.75
CA ASN A 324 32.93 -3.40 -18.81
C ASN A 324 33.60 -2.47 -17.81
N GLU A 325 34.12 -1.34 -18.26
CA GLU A 325 34.68 -0.31 -17.39
C GLU A 325 33.64 0.22 -16.39
N ALA A 326 32.41 0.48 -16.82
CA ALA A 326 31.33 0.92 -15.95
C ALA A 326 30.95 -0.13 -14.90
N ARG A 327 31.08 -1.43 -15.21
CA ARG A 327 30.89 -2.51 -14.21
C ARG A 327 31.99 -2.50 -13.17
N GLU A 328 33.25 -2.41 -13.58
CA GLU A 328 34.39 -2.32 -12.67
C GLU A 328 34.28 -1.06 -11.79
N ALA A 329 33.87 0.06 -12.37
CA ALA A 329 33.60 1.29 -11.63
C ALA A 329 32.43 1.14 -10.64
N THR A 330 31.40 0.36 -10.99
CA THR A 330 30.28 0.03 -10.07
C THR A 330 30.80 -0.77 -8.88
N GLU A 331 31.57 -1.83 -9.12
CA GLU A 331 32.16 -2.65 -8.04
C GLU A 331 33.09 -1.79 -7.15
N ARG A 332 33.91 -0.94 -7.76
CA ARG A 332 34.80 0.00 -7.05
C ARG A 332 34.01 1.02 -6.21
N PHE A 333 32.97 1.64 -6.77
CA PHE A 333 32.17 2.65 -6.08
C PHE A 333 31.54 2.08 -4.81
N PHE A 334 30.81 0.96 -4.94
CA PHE A 334 30.14 0.33 -3.80
C PHE A 334 31.10 -0.39 -2.85
N GLY A 335 32.24 -0.90 -3.36
CA GLY A 335 33.32 -1.43 -2.53
C GLY A 335 33.97 -0.36 -1.67
N ASN A 336 34.28 0.81 -2.25
CA ASN A 336 34.79 1.97 -1.50
C ASN A 336 33.78 2.45 -0.47
N LEU A 337 32.48 2.47 -0.80
CA LEU A 337 31.43 2.82 0.14
C LEU A 337 31.36 1.84 1.32
N GLN A 338 31.49 0.54 1.04
CA GLN A 338 31.54 -0.50 2.06
C GLN A 338 32.74 -0.33 2.99
N VAL A 339 33.92 -0.04 2.45
CA VAL A 339 35.15 0.17 3.25
C VAL A 339 35.06 1.46 4.07
N ALA A 340 34.69 2.58 3.44
CA ALA A 340 34.65 3.90 4.07
C ALA A 340 33.71 3.97 5.28
N LEU A 341 32.59 3.23 5.22
CA LEU A 341 31.59 3.19 6.28
C LEU A 341 31.64 1.92 7.14
N ASN A 342 32.64 1.04 6.93
CA ASN A 342 32.78 -0.25 7.59
C ASN A 342 31.48 -1.08 7.58
N LEU A 343 30.87 -1.21 6.39
CA LEU A 343 29.56 -1.83 6.23
C LEU A 343 29.63 -3.36 6.38
N ASP A 344 28.87 -3.89 7.35
CA ASP A 344 28.57 -5.32 7.43
C ASP A 344 27.45 -5.72 6.46
N VAL A 345 27.83 -6.36 5.35
CA VAL A 345 26.90 -6.83 4.30
C VAL A 345 26.14 -8.10 4.66
N SER A 346 26.44 -8.73 5.79
CA SER A 346 25.76 -9.94 6.27
C SER A 346 24.44 -9.63 6.98
N ARG A 347 24.21 -8.36 7.34
CA ARG A 347 23.02 -7.92 8.09
C ARG A 347 22.37 -6.69 7.47
N THR A 348 21.11 -6.48 7.83
CA THR A 348 20.41 -5.24 7.50
C THR A 348 20.94 -4.11 8.37
N GLN A 349 21.35 -3.01 7.75
CA GLN A 349 21.86 -1.83 8.45
C GLN A 349 21.57 -0.57 7.65
N THR A 350 21.42 0.54 8.37
CA THR A 350 21.22 1.86 7.80
C THR A 350 22.16 2.82 8.51
N ILE A 351 22.96 3.57 7.76
CA ILE A 351 23.96 4.49 8.30
C ILE A 351 23.74 5.86 7.67
N ARG A 352 23.42 6.86 8.51
CA ARG A 352 23.28 8.26 8.07
C ARG A 352 24.64 8.83 7.68
N LEU A 353 24.67 9.60 6.59
CA LEU A 353 25.83 10.35 6.15
C LEU A 353 25.77 11.77 6.72
N LEU A 354 26.86 12.20 7.36
CA LEU A 354 26.95 13.52 7.99
C LEU A 354 27.79 14.52 7.19
N HIS A 355 28.62 14.01 6.28
CA HIS A 355 29.56 14.81 5.49
C HIS A 355 29.50 14.38 4.03
N PRO A 356 29.64 15.34 3.08
CA PRO A 356 29.70 15.05 1.66
C PRO A 356 31.03 14.39 1.27
N ASN A 357 31.08 13.81 0.06
CA ASN A 357 32.29 13.30 -0.57
C ASN A 357 33.06 12.26 0.26
N ILE A 358 32.35 11.40 0.98
CA ILE A 358 32.95 10.27 1.73
C ILE A 358 33.70 9.28 0.84
N ILE A 359 33.37 9.27 -0.46
CA ILE A 359 34.03 8.50 -1.51
C ILE A 359 34.08 9.34 -2.79
N GLU A 360 35.01 9.02 -3.67
CA GLU A 360 35.08 9.57 -5.02
C GLU A 360 33.97 8.97 -5.90
N ASN A 361 33.34 9.80 -6.74
CA ASN A 361 32.33 9.34 -7.70
C ASN A 361 32.99 8.68 -8.93
N SER A 362 33.49 7.45 -8.75
CA SER A 362 34.12 6.65 -9.82
C SER A 362 33.17 6.27 -10.97
N LEU A 363 31.86 6.48 -10.81
CA LEU A 363 30.83 6.15 -11.81
C LEU A 363 30.53 7.28 -12.79
N ASP A 364 30.85 8.54 -12.47
CA ASP A 364 30.46 9.67 -13.32
C ASP A 364 31.06 9.56 -14.73
N GLU A 365 32.38 9.33 -14.81
CA GLU A 365 33.10 9.32 -16.07
C GLU A 365 32.73 8.12 -16.98
N PRO A 366 32.69 6.86 -16.49
CA PRO A 366 32.25 5.73 -17.32
C PRO A 366 30.80 5.84 -17.79
N LEU A 367 29.88 6.30 -16.93
CA LEU A 367 28.48 6.53 -17.34
C LEU A 367 28.38 7.68 -18.37
N GLY A 368 29.23 8.71 -18.26
CA GLY A 368 29.31 9.79 -19.24
C GLY A 368 29.85 9.31 -20.59
N ARG A 369 30.82 8.40 -20.60
CA ARG A 369 31.27 7.73 -21.83
C ARG A 369 30.16 6.90 -22.48
N LEU A 370 29.39 6.13 -21.69
CA LEU A 370 28.23 5.38 -22.20
C LEU A 370 27.20 6.33 -22.81
N GLU A 371 26.91 7.45 -22.14
CA GLU A 371 26.02 8.48 -22.65
C GLU A 371 26.46 8.99 -24.02
N ASN A 372 27.75 9.29 -24.19
CA ASN A 372 28.31 9.78 -25.45
C ASN A 372 28.21 8.75 -26.58
N ILE A 373 28.51 7.48 -26.31
CA ILE A 373 28.38 6.39 -27.30
C ILE A 373 26.92 6.23 -27.73
N LEU A 374 25.97 6.29 -26.78
CA LEU A 374 24.54 6.20 -27.07
C LEU A 374 24.05 7.39 -27.91
N ARG A 375 24.56 8.60 -27.66
CA ARG A 375 24.28 9.78 -28.50
C ARG A 375 24.83 9.63 -29.92
N GLU A 376 26.00 9.01 -30.08
CA GLU A 376 26.56 8.70 -31.39
C GLU A 376 25.71 7.64 -32.13
N ALA A 377 25.33 6.57 -31.43
CA ALA A 377 24.44 5.53 -31.96
C ALA A 377 23.06 6.09 -32.36
N LYS A 378 22.51 7.03 -31.57
CA LYS A 378 21.28 7.78 -31.90
C LYS A 378 21.40 8.52 -33.23
N LYS A 379 22.48 9.28 -33.44
CA LYS A 379 22.72 9.97 -34.73
C LYS A 379 22.82 8.98 -35.89
N GLY A 380 23.42 7.81 -35.67
CA GLY A 380 23.43 6.70 -36.64
C GLY A 380 22.02 6.20 -36.97
N ALA A 381 21.18 5.99 -35.95
CA ALA A 381 19.81 5.54 -36.11
C ALA A 381 18.94 6.56 -36.86
N GLU A 382 19.09 7.85 -36.56
CA GLU A 382 18.41 8.93 -37.26
C GLU A 382 18.79 8.98 -38.76
N LYS A 383 20.09 8.82 -39.07
CA LYS A 383 20.57 8.73 -40.46
C LYS A 383 19.98 7.53 -41.21
N SER A 384 19.88 6.39 -40.54
CA SER A 384 19.24 5.18 -41.07
C SER A 384 17.70 5.24 -41.03
N ARG A 385 17.10 6.37 -40.63
CA ARG A 385 15.64 6.56 -40.46
C ARG A 385 14.99 5.48 -39.58
N ASN A 386 15.72 5.00 -38.58
CA ASN A 386 15.22 4.05 -37.60
C ASN A 386 14.78 4.78 -36.33
N GLU A 387 13.53 5.24 -36.34
CA GLU A 387 12.92 5.96 -35.21
C GLU A 387 12.87 5.12 -33.93
N GLU A 388 12.71 3.80 -34.05
CA GLU A 388 12.66 2.89 -32.91
C GLU A 388 13.99 2.87 -32.15
N LEU A 389 15.09 2.61 -32.86
CA LEU A 389 16.42 2.62 -32.27
C LEU A 389 16.81 4.01 -31.76
N SER A 390 16.47 5.07 -32.50
CA SER A 390 16.72 6.45 -32.05
C SER A 390 16.05 6.72 -30.70
N LYS A 391 14.78 6.32 -30.53
CA LYS A 391 14.07 6.50 -29.26
C LYS A 391 14.60 5.61 -28.15
N GLU A 392 15.01 4.40 -28.48
CA GLU A 392 15.63 3.49 -27.51
C GLU A 392 16.95 4.06 -26.97
N PHE A 393 17.83 4.55 -27.85
CA PHE A 393 19.07 5.22 -27.44
C PHE A 393 18.82 6.50 -26.64
N ASP A 394 17.85 7.33 -27.04
CA ASP A 394 17.43 8.51 -26.29
C ASP A 394 17.02 8.18 -24.84
N GLY A 395 16.23 7.11 -24.65
CA GLY A 395 15.83 6.64 -23.33
C GLY A 395 17.02 6.18 -22.49
N PHE A 396 17.92 5.37 -23.04
CA PHE A 396 19.11 4.92 -22.31
C PHE A 396 20.11 6.06 -22.01
N THR A 397 20.29 7.01 -22.93
CA THR A 397 21.06 8.24 -22.68
C THR A 397 20.49 9.00 -21.49
N ALA A 398 19.16 9.20 -21.44
CA ALA A 398 18.50 9.87 -20.33
C ALA A 398 18.66 9.11 -18.99
N ARG A 399 18.58 7.77 -19.01
CA ARG A 399 18.85 6.94 -17.82
C ARG A 399 20.27 7.09 -17.30
N CYS A 400 21.28 7.06 -18.17
CA CYS A 400 22.67 7.30 -17.80
C CYS A 400 22.84 8.69 -17.17
N ALA A 401 22.32 9.74 -17.81
CA ALA A 401 22.39 11.11 -17.31
C ALA A 401 21.70 11.27 -15.95
N GLN A 402 20.48 10.72 -15.78
CA GLN A 402 19.76 10.76 -14.52
C GLN A 402 20.50 10.01 -13.41
N MET A 403 21.07 8.83 -13.71
CA MET A 403 21.87 8.06 -12.76
C MET A 403 23.09 8.87 -12.29
N ARG A 404 23.83 9.49 -13.22
CA ARG A 404 24.97 10.35 -12.90
C ARG A 404 24.57 11.53 -12.01
N ALA A 405 23.55 12.28 -12.40
CA ALA A 405 23.06 13.42 -11.61
C ALA A 405 22.66 12.99 -10.19
N THR A 406 21.98 11.85 -10.08
CA THR A 406 21.54 11.30 -8.78
C THR A 406 22.73 10.88 -7.92
N ILE A 407 23.73 10.18 -8.47
CA ILE A 407 24.94 9.79 -7.74
C ILE A 407 25.72 11.03 -7.29
N THR A 408 25.91 12.00 -8.19
CA THR A 408 26.63 13.24 -7.89
C THR A 408 25.96 14.01 -6.76
N GLU A 409 24.63 14.13 -6.77
CA GLU A 409 23.89 14.79 -5.69
C GLU A 409 23.98 13.99 -4.38
N LEU A 410 23.84 12.66 -4.41
CA LEU A 410 23.92 11.84 -3.20
C LEU A 410 25.32 11.82 -2.56
N VAL A 411 26.37 11.88 -3.38
CA VAL A 411 27.76 11.97 -2.89
C VAL A 411 28.07 13.39 -2.43
N GLY A 412 27.67 14.39 -3.20
CA GLY A 412 27.94 15.81 -2.93
C GLY A 412 27.07 16.42 -1.82
N GLN A 413 25.91 15.84 -1.53
CA GLN A 413 24.95 16.25 -0.50
C GLN A 413 24.67 17.76 -0.55
N THR A 414 24.32 18.29 -1.73
CA THR A 414 24.25 19.74 -1.93
C THR A 414 22.96 20.36 -1.39
N ARG A 415 21.91 19.56 -1.16
CA ARG A 415 20.63 20.00 -0.60
C ARG A 415 20.64 19.96 0.93
N SER A 416 20.52 21.13 1.56
CA SER A 416 20.55 21.28 3.02
C SER A 416 19.26 20.84 3.72
N ASP A 417 18.16 20.77 2.99
CA ASP A 417 16.84 20.29 3.43
C ASP A 417 16.68 18.77 3.32
N TYR A 418 17.74 18.05 2.92
CA TYR A 418 17.75 16.60 2.76
C TYR A 418 18.59 15.92 3.85
N VAL A 419 18.23 14.67 4.14
CA VAL A 419 19.08 13.74 4.87
C VAL A 419 19.54 12.63 3.94
N TYR A 420 20.80 12.23 4.07
CA TYR A 420 21.44 11.21 3.23
C TYR A 420 21.87 10.02 4.08
N TRP A 421 21.79 8.81 3.53
CA TRP A 421 22.18 7.58 4.21
C TRP A 421 22.55 6.47 3.26
N VAL A 422 23.18 5.43 3.79
CA VAL A 422 23.40 4.15 3.11
C VAL A 422 22.55 3.08 3.77
N ALA A 423 21.77 2.37 2.96
CA ALA A 423 20.99 1.21 3.39
C ALA A 423 21.58 -0.08 2.80
N VAL A 424 21.76 -1.07 3.66
CA VAL A 424 22.26 -2.39 3.29
C VAL A 424 21.18 -3.41 3.58
N GLN A 425 20.87 -4.24 2.59
CA GLN A 425 20.07 -5.44 2.79
C GLN A 425 20.91 -6.67 2.46
N PRO A 426 20.96 -7.65 3.37
CA PRO A 426 21.75 -8.84 3.19
C PRO A 426 21.18 -9.70 2.07
N ARG A 427 21.97 -10.67 1.64
CA ARG A 427 21.60 -11.63 0.62
C ARG A 427 20.32 -12.39 1.02
N PRO A 428 19.28 -12.46 0.17
CA PRO A 428 18.12 -13.31 0.44
C PRO A 428 18.54 -14.78 0.49
N ALA A 429 18.18 -15.49 1.57
CA ALA A 429 18.54 -16.90 1.76
C ALA A 429 17.78 -17.86 0.82
N ASP A 430 16.56 -17.50 0.40
CA ASP A 430 15.61 -18.43 -0.23
C ASP A 430 15.48 -18.34 -1.76
N LEU A 431 16.15 -17.40 -2.41
CA LEU A 431 16.01 -17.20 -3.87
C LEU A 431 17.19 -17.81 -4.61
N ARG A 432 17.03 -19.07 -5.06
CA ARG A 432 18.04 -19.82 -5.84
C ARG A 432 18.42 -19.17 -7.19
N HIS A 433 17.71 -18.12 -7.62
CA HIS A 433 17.81 -17.56 -8.98
C HIS A 433 18.09 -16.04 -9.07
N VAL A 434 18.23 -15.31 -7.96
CA VAL A 434 18.52 -13.86 -7.98
C VAL A 434 20.00 -13.59 -7.64
N ALA A 435 20.57 -12.50 -8.21
CA ALA A 435 21.99 -12.14 -8.10
C ALA A 435 22.54 -12.29 -6.68
N ARG A 436 23.70 -12.95 -6.56
CA ARG A 436 24.33 -13.44 -5.33
C ARG A 436 24.97 -12.35 -4.45
N VAL A 437 24.61 -11.08 -4.64
CA VAL A 437 25.31 -9.90 -4.10
C VAL A 437 24.38 -9.17 -3.12
N PRO A 438 24.88 -8.66 -1.97
CA PRO A 438 24.09 -7.82 -1.07
C PRO A 438 23.57 -6.57 -1.79
N ARG A 439 22.41 -6.07 -1.38
CA ARG A 439 21.85 -4.82 -1.90
C ARG A 439 22.44 -3.67 -1.10
N LEU A 440 23.17 -2.79 -1.78
CA LEU A 440 23.69 -1.55 -1.22
C LEU A 440 22.98 -0.39 -1.92
N ALA A 441 22.35 0.47 -1.13
CA ALA A 441 21.62 1.64 -1.62
C ALA A 441 22.17 2.89 -0.96
N LEU A 442 22.49 3.90 -1.79
CA LEU A 442 22.76 5.26 -1.35
C LEU A 442 21.48 6.06 -1.53
N CYS A 443 21.04 6.74 -0.48
CA CYS A 443 19.71 7.32 -0.40
C CYS A 443 19.77 8.77 0.08
N GLY A 444 18.78 9.56 -0.33
CA GLY A 444 18.55 10.92 0.16
C GLY A 444 17.07 11.23 0.17
N ALA A 445 16.56 11.94 1.16
CA ALA A 445 15.14 12.33 1.22
C ALA A 445 14.96 13.67 1.94
N PRO A 446 13.93 14.46 1.58
CA PRO A 446 13.65 15.72 2.25
C PRO A 446 13.23 15.49 3.71
N ILE A 447 13.72 16.34 4.60
CA ILE A 447 13.43 16.30 6.04
C ILE A 447 11.97 16.73 6.30
N ASP A 448 11.49 17.71 5.53
CA ASP A 448 10.14 18.24 5.57
C ASP A 448 9.55 18.30 4.14
N ILE A 449 8.29 17.93 4.02
CA ILE A 449 7.54 17.90 2.76
C ILE A 449 6.37 18.88 2.75
N ALA A 450 6.06 19.53 3.89
CA ALA A 450 4.85 20.30 4.09
C ALA A 450 4.64 21.38 3.01
N GLU A 451 5.68 22.16 2.72
CA GLU A 451 5.61 23.23 1.71
C GLU A 451 5.39 22.67 0.29
N THR A 452 6.07 21.57 -0.04
CA THR A 452 5.91 20.91 -1.34
C THR A 452 4.50 20.36 -1.50
N MET A 453 3.99 19.71 -0.45
CA MET A 453 2.64 19.16 -0.42
C MET A 453 1.56 20.24 -0.56
N GLN A 454 1.73 21.36 0.15
CA GLN A 454 0.84 22.51 0.05
C GLN A 454 0.68 22.99 -1.39
N LYS A 455 1.81 23.32 -2.04
CA LYS A 455 1.82 23.86 -3.40
C LYS A 455 1.32 22.87 -4.44
N THR A 456 1.80 21.62 -4.38
CA THR A 456 1.58 20.64 -5.45
C THR A 456 0.29 19.85 -5.31
N LEU A 457 -0.23 19.68 -4.08
CA LEU A 457 -1.47 18.94 -3.84
C LEU A 457 -2.61 19.86 -3.44
N PHE A 458 -2.49 20.57 -2.32
CA PHE A 458 -3.63 21.22 -1.68
C PHE A 458 -4.08 22.50 -2.42
N ASP A 459 -3.14 23.27 -2.97
CA ASP A 459 -3.48 24.44 -3.80
C ASP A 459 -3.92 24.05 -5.23
N SER A 460 -3.56 22.83 -5.67
CA SER A 460 -3.78 22.38 -7.06
C SER A 460 -5.05 21.53 -7.24
N ILE A 461 -5.51 20.84 -6.19
CA ILE A 461 -6.66 19.92 -6.23
C ILE A 461 -7.62 20.30 -5.12
N CYS A 462 -8.91 20.49 -5.44
CA CYS A 462 -9.90 20.84 -4.44
C CYS A 462 -11.31 20.34 -4.84
N PRO A 463 -11.98 19.54 -3.98
CA PRO A 463 -11.59 19.19 -2.60
C PRO A 463 -10.58 18.05 -2.49
N VAL A 464 -9.90 17.99 -1.33
CA VAL A 464 -9.09 16.84 -0.89
C VAL A 464 -9.72 16.31 0.39
N VAL A 465 -10.17 15.06 0.35
CA VAL A 465 -10.71 14.35 1.51
C VAL A 465 -9.67 13.35 1.98
N MET A 466 -9.24 13.49 3.23
CA MET A 466 -8.26 12.62 3.86
C MET A 466 -8.97 11.79 4.91
N THR A 467 -8.80 10.47 4.89
CA THR A 467 -9.40 9.61 5.90
C THR A 467 -8.47 8.48 6.33
N SER A 468 -8.60 8.10 7.59
CA SER A 468 -7.88 6.99 8.21
C SER A 468 -8.56 6.63 9.53
N ALA A 469 -8.32 5.41 10.02
CA ALA A 469 -8.77 5.01 11.37
C ALA A 469 -8.04 5.75 12.50
N THR A 470 -6.87 6.33 12.20
CA THR A 470 -6.02 7.03 13.15
C THR A 470 -5.40 8.24 12.44
N MET A 471 -5.84 9.43 12.81
CA MET A 471 -5.34 10.72 12.30
C MET A 471 -5.14 11.73 13.43
N THR A 472 -5.79 11.52 14.57
CA THR A 472 -5.74 12.41 15.73
C THR A 472 -4.79 11.90 16.81
N THR A 473 -4.30 12.85 17.58
CA THR A 473 -3.56 12.63 18.83
C THR A 473 -4.12 13.58 19.87
N GLY A 474 -4.69 13.04 20.95
CA GLY A 474 -5.46 13.84 21.92
C GLY A 474 -6.62 14.59 21.26
N ASP A 475 -7.38 13.90 20.38
CA ASP A 475 -8.50 14.44 19.60
C ASP A 475 -8.17 15.61 18.65
N SER A 476 -6.88 15.91 18.44
CA SER A 476 -6.42 16.96 17.54
C SER A 476 -5.79 16.41 16.26
N PHE A 477 -6.13 17.01 15.12
CA PHE A 477 -5.50 16.77 13.80
C PHE A 477 -4.23 17.60 13.57
N GLU A 478 -3.87 18.48 14.51
CA GLU A 478 -2.79 19.47 14.34
C GLU A 478 -1.45 18.83 13.94
N PHE A 479 -1.08 17.72 14.60
CA PHE A 479 0.14 16.97 14.27
C PHE A 479 0.19 16.60 12.78
N LEU A 480 -0.83 15.89 12.28
CA LEU A 480 -0.88 15.44 10.89
C LEU A 480 -0.97 16.62 9.91
N ARG A 481 -1.75 17.66 10.24
CA ARG A 481 -1.89 18.86 9.41
C ARG A 481 -0.54 19.58 9.23
N ASN A 482 0.20 19.75 10.31
CA ASN A 482 1.51 20.41 10.27
C ASN A 482 2.51 19.59 9.44
N ARG A 483 2.54 18.25 9.61
CA ARG A 483 3.43 17.37 8.81
C ARG A 483 3.13 17.39 7.31
N LEU A 484 1.85 17.51 6.94
CA LEU A 484 1.43 17.51 5.54
C LEU A 484 1.35 18.90 4.91
N GLY A 485 1.48 19.98 5.68
CA GLY A 485 1.35 21.35 5.18
C GLY A 485 -0.09 21.86 5.04
N LEU A 486 -1.05 21.23 5.72
CA LEU A 486 -2.46 21.67 5.80
C LEU A 486 -2.70 22.68 6.93
N VAL A 487 -1.88 23.73 6.95
CA VAL A 487 -1.94 24.80 7.94
C VAL A 487 -3.01 25.81 7.50
N PRO A 488 -4.10 26.02 8.27
CA PRO A 488 -5.25 26.80 7.81
C PRO A 488 -4.90 28.24 7.44
N GLU A 489 -3.92 28.85 8.11
CA GLU A 489 -3.46 30.22 7.81
C GLU A 489 -2.69 30.32 6.50
N LYS A 490 -2.17 29.20 5.99
CA LYS A 490 -1.41 29.14 4.74
C LYS A 490 -2.22 28.53 3.59
N CYS A 491 -3.31 27.82 3.88
CA CYS A 491 -4.16 27.20 2.86
C CYS A 491 -5.11 28.23 2.25
N SER A 492 -5.13 28.27 0.92
CA SER A 492 -6.10 29.06 0.15
C SER A 492 -7.53 28.55 0.26
N THR A 493 -7.68 27.28 0.66
CA THR A 493 -8.95 26.55 0.75
C THR A 493 -9.30 26.25 2.21
N GLU A 494 -10.59 26.35 2.55
CA GLU A 494 -11.10 26.01 3.88
C GLU A 494 -10.75 24.57 4.25
N VAL A 495 -10.30 24.33 5.49
CA VAL A 495 -9.95 23.00 6.01
C VAL A 495 -10.87 22.63 7.16
N ARG A 496 -11.68 21.58 6.96
CA ARG A 496 -12.60 21.03 7.95
C ARG A 496 -12.07 19.74 8.55
N THR A 497 -12.49 19.43 9.76
CA THR A 497 -12.09 18.22 10.49
C THR A 497 -13.31 17.54 11.09
N LEU A 498 -13.33 16.21 11.08
CA LEU A 498 -14.37 15.39 11.69
C LEU A 498 -13.73 14.18 12.37
N THR A 499 -14.03 13.98 13.65
CA THR A 499 -13.64 12.77 14.39
C THR A 499 -14.89 11.95 14.66
N LEU A 500 -14.91 10.73 14.15
CA LEU A 500 -15.99 9.78 14.35
C LEU A 500 -15.51 8.67 15.27
N GLY A 501 -16.29 8.43 16.32
CA GLY A 501 -16.11 7.30 17.21
C GLY A 501 -16.19 5.97 16.45
N SER A 502 -15.76 4.90 17.13
CA SER A 502 -15.97 3.55 16.62
C SER A 502 -17.38 3.07 16.99
N PRO A 503 -18.10 2.39 16.10
CA PRO A 503 -19.47 1.93 16.34
C PRO A 503 -19.56 0.69 17.27
N PHE A 504 -18.43 0.27 17.86
CA PHE A 504 -18.32 -0.95 18.65
C PHE A 504 -18.24 -0.67 20.15
N ASP A 505 -18.81 -1.58 20.94
CA ASP A 505 -18.78 -1.52 22.40
C ASP A 505 -17.45 -2.08 22.95
N TYR A 506 -16.42 -1.23 23.00
CA TYR A 506 -15.12 -1.63 23.56
C TYR A 506 -15.16 -1.89 25.06
N LYS A 507 -16.08 -1.25 25.77
CA LYS A 507 -16.16 -1.36 27.22
C LYS A 507 -16.50 -2.79 27.66
N THR A 508 -17.36 -3.47 26.91
CA THR A 508 -17.73 -4.86 27.18
C THR A 508 -16.91 -5.86 26.38
N ASN A 509 -16.45 -5.50 25.18
CA ASN A 509 -15.84 -6.45 24.24
C ASN A 509 -14.31 -6.40 24.20
N ALA A 510 -13.67 -5.42 24.85
CA ALA A 510 -12.22 -5.31 24.90
C ALA A 510 -11.69 -5.22 26.33
N LEU A 511 -10.70 -6.06 26.62
CA LEU A 511 -9.92 -6.02 27.86
C LEU A 511 -8.49 -5.61 27.56
N ILE A 512 -7.97 -4.62 28.28
CA ILE A 512 -6.57 -4.20 28.21
C ILE A 512 -5.86 -4.76 29.43
N TYR A 513 -4.88 -5.63 29.19
CA TYR A 513 -3.98 -6.12 30.21
C TYR A 513 -2.69 -5.30 30.21
N VAL A 514 -2.26 -4.76 31.36
CA VAL A 514 -1.03 -3.98 31.50
C VAL A 514 -0.08 -4.66 32.47
N ALA A 515 1.08 -5.09 31.98
CA ALA A 515 2.11 -5.69 32.83
C ALA A 515 2.93 -4.61 33.55
N ARG A 516 2.52 -4.27 34.78
CA ARG A 516 3.16 -3.22 35.60
C ARG A 516 4.45 -3.66 36.28
N ASP A 517 4.63 -4.96 36.46
CA ASP A 517 5.70 -5.60 37.22
C ASP A 517 6.94 -5.94 36.39
N LEU A 518 6.94 -5.65 35.09
CA LEU A 518 8.07 -5.92 34.21
C LEU A 518 9.22 -4.91 34.39
N PRO A 519 10.47 -5.31 34.13
CA PRO A 519 11.61 -4.37 34.12
C PRO A 519 11.43 -3.22 33.13
N ASP A 520 12.11 -2.09 33.36
CA ASP A 520 12.09 -0.99 32.39
C ASP A 520 12.75 -1.44 31.06
N PRO A 521 12.11 -1.20 29.88
CA PRO A 521 12.68 -1.55 28.57
C PRO A 521 14.04 -0.93 28.23
N TYR A 522 14.53 0.06 29.00
CA TYR A 522 15.91 0.53 28.90
C TYR A 522 16.94 -0.50 29.44
N HIS A 523 16.52 -1.42 30.30
CA HIS A 523 17.34 -2.51 30.82
C HIS A 523 17.12 -3.81 30.03
N THR A 524 17.49 -3.79 28.74
CA THR A 524 17.22 -4.87 27.76
C THR A 524 17.54 -6.28 28.27
N ALA A 525 18.67 -6.46 28.97
CA ALA A 525 19.11 -7.77 29.46
C ALA A 525 18.14 -8.42 30.46
N ALA A 526 17.45 -7.61 31.27
CA ALA A 526 16.42 -8.08 32.20
C ALA A 526 15.03 -8.07 31.56
N PHE A 527 14.75 -7.06 30.72
CA PHE A 527 13.44 -6.88 30.09
C PHE A 527 13.11 -7.96 29.06
N GLU A 528 14.02 -8.26 28.11
CA GLU A 528 13.72 -9.18 27.00
C GLU A 528 13.29 -10.59 27.46
N PRO A 529 13.99 -11.25 28.42
CA PRO A 529 13.54 -12.54 28.92
C PRO A 529 12.19 -12.45 29.66
N ALA A 530 11.99 -11.41 30.47
CA ALA A 530 10.78 -11.23 31.27
C ALA A 530 9.54 -10.98 30.39
N VAL A 531 9.67 -10.11 29.38
CA VAL A 531 8.57 -9.78 28.46
C VAL A 531 8.19 -10.99 27.59
N MET A 532 9.16 -11.77 27.10
CA MET A 532 8.89 -13.00 26.34
C MET A 532 8.18 -14.06 27.20
N LYS A 533 8.58 -14.19 28.47
CA LYS A 533 7.92 -15.08 29.42
C LYS A 533 6.47 -14.65 29.66
N ARG A 534 6.23 -13.35 29.94
CA ARG A 534 4.88 -12.82 30.17
C ARG A 534 4.00 -12.93 28.92
N ALA A 535 4.56 -12.74 27.73
CA ALA A 535 3.84 -12.99 26.48
C ALA A 535 3.39 -14.46 26.39
N GLY A 536 4.26 -15.42 26.72
CA GLY A 536 3.89 -16.83 26.82
C GLY A 536 2.75 -17.09 27.81
N GLU A 537 2.82 -16.50 29.00
CA GLU A 537 1.79 -16.61 30.05
C GLU A 537 0.41 -16.07 29.60
N VAL A 538 0.39 -14.97 28.85
CA VAL A 538 -0.84 -14.43 28.24
C VAL A 538 -1.37 -15.40 27.19
N LEU A 539 -0.51 -15.84 26.27
CA LEU A 539 -0.91 -16.71 25.14
C LEU A 539 -1.41 -18.09 25.57
N GLN A 540 -0.90 -18.62 26.69
CA GLN A 540 -1.42 -19.86 27.28
C GLN A 540 -2.86 -19.68 27.75
N ARG A 541 -3.18 -18.54 28.38
CA ARG A 541 -4.51 -18.22 28.88
C ARG A 541 -5.51 -17.91 27.77
N THR A 542 -5.06 -17.21 26.72
CA THR A 542 -5.91 -16.91 25.55
C THR A 542 -6.04 -18.07 24.57
N GLY A 543 -5.26 -19.15 24.75
CA GLY A 543 -5.26 -20.31 23.86
C GLY A 543 -4.72 -20.02 22.46
N GLY A 544 -3.80 -19.06 22.34
CA GLY A 544 -3.31 -18.55 21.05
C GLY A 544 -4.21 -17.43 20.52
N ARG A 545 -4.62 -17.54 19.24
CA ARG A 545 -5.50 -16.57 18.53
C ARG A 545 -4.91 -15.16 18.50
N ALA A 546 -3.59 -15.08 18.36
CA ALA A 546 -2.88 -13.87 18.74
C ALA A 546 -1.88 -13.33 17.71
N PHE A 547 -1.77 -12.01 17.70
CA PHE A 547 -0.61 -11.32 17.15
C PHE A 547 0.34 -10.88 18.25
N VAL A 548 1.62 -11.19 18.06
CA VAL A 548 2.69 -10.70 18.93
C VAL A 548 3.50 -9.66 18.16
N LEU A 549 3.39 -8.42 18.61
CA LEU A 549 3.97 -7.24 17.97
C LEU A 549 5.30 -6.88 18.62
N CYS A 550 6.38 -7.14 17.89
CA CYS A 550 7.73 -6.82 18.29
C CYS A 550 8.21 -5.53 17.61
N THR A 551 9.13 -4.81 18.25
CA THR A 551 9.73 -3.59 17.68
C THR A 551 10.94 -3.86 16.79
N SER A 552 11.45 -5.10 16.73
CA SER A 552 12.60 -5.47 15.90
C SER A 552 12.54 -6.92 15.43
N PHE A 553 13.19 -7.22 14.29
CA PHE A 553 13.32 -8.59 13.78
C PHE A 553 14.07 -9.51 14.76
N ARG A 554 15.10 -9.01 15.43
CA ARG A 554 15.81 -9.75 16.48
C ARG A 554 14.84 -10.22 17.57
N MET A 555 13.96 -9.33 18.03
CA MET A 555 12.96 -9.67 19.03
C MET A 555 11.92 -10.65 18.48
N VAL A 556 11.53 -10.57 17.20
CA VAL A 556 10.68 -11.57 16.54
C VAL A 556 11.32 -12.96 16.60
N ASP A 557 12.59 -13.08 16.24
CA ASP A 557 13.32 -14.36 16.25
C ASP A 557 13.41 -14.97 17.64
N SER A 558 13.86 -14.18 18.62
CA SER A 558 13.99 -14.64 20.01
C SER A 558 12.64 -14.98 20.64
N THR A 559 11.61 -14.16 20.40
CA THR A 559 10.25 -14.39 20.93
C THR A 559 9.66 -15.66 20.34
N ALA A 560 9.74 -15.86 19.02
CA ALA A 560 9.22 -17.07 18.38
C ALA A 560 9.92 -18.34 18.92
N ALA A 561 11.23 -18.28 19.16
CA ALA A 561 11.98 -19.41 19.74
C ALA A 561 11.50 -19.76 21.16
N VAL A 562 11.33 -18.75 22.03
CA VAL A 562 10.83 -18.93 23.40
C VAL A 562 9.39 -19.44 23.40
N LEU A 563 8.52 -18.85 22.59
CA LEU A 563 7.11 -19.24 22.51
C LEU A 563 6.93 -20.68 22.02
N ARG A 564 7.76 -21.16 21.09
CA ARG A 564 7.76 -22.56 20.64
C ARG A 564 8.11 -23.56 21.74
N GLN A 565 8.87 -23.15 22.75
CA GLN A 565 9.22 -23.98 23.90
C GLN A 565 8.15 -23.91 24.99
N MET A 566 7.60 -22.73 25.25
CA MET A 566 6.63 -22.51 26.32
C MET A 566 5.20 -22.93 25.98
N LEU A 567 4.79 -22.82 24.71
CA LEU A 567 3.41 -23.06 24.31
C LEU A 567 3.17 -24.53 23.94
N PRO A 568 1.97 -25.07 24.26
CA PRO A 568 1.58 -26.42 23.83
C PRO A 568 1.68 -26.58 22.31
N LYS A 569 2.10 -27.76 21.84
CA LYS A 569 2.27 -28.05 20.39
C LYS A 569 1.03 -27.82 19.51
N LYS A 570 -0.16 -27.76 20.12
CA LYS A 570 -1.42 -27.41 19.44
C LYS A 570 -1.46 -25.95 18.96
N ILE A 571 -0.76 -25.04 19.64
CA ILE A 571 -0.65 -23.63 19.24
C ILE A 571 0.52 -23.51 18.27
N LYS A 572 0.21 -23.33 16.98
CA LYS A 572 1.25 -23.14 15.96
C LYS A 572 1.80 -21.72 16.00
N ILE A 573 3.12 -21.59 15.88
CA ILE A 573 3.81 -20.29 15.85
C ILE A 573 4.29 -19.99 14.44
N PHE A 574 3.61 -19.04 13.80
CA PHE A 574 4.04 -18.44 12.55
C PHE A 574 4.97 -17.27 12.85
N LYS A 575 6.10 -17.20 12.15
CA LYS A 575 7.08 -16.13 12.33
C LYS A 575 7.27 -15.37 11.02
N GLN A 576 7.23 -14.04 11.08
CA GLN A 576 7.65 -13.21 9.96
C GLN A 576 9.07 -13.57 9.52
N GLY A 577 9.25 -13.76 8.21
CA GLY A 577 10.51 -14.18 7.61
C GLY A 577 10.63 -15.68 7.31
N GLU A 578 9.71 -16.53 7.81
CA GLU A 578 9.70 -17.97 7.47
C GLU A 578 8.96 -18.29 6.16
N ALA A 579 8.07 -17.40 5.73
CA ALA A 579 7.40 -17.49 4.44
C ALA A 579 6.99 -16.09 3.95
N ALA A 580 6.55 -16.01 2.69
CA ALA A 580 5.99 -14.79 2.15
C ALA A 580 4.80 -14.30 3.00
N ARG A 581 4.71 -12.98 3.20
CA ARG A 581 3.69 -12.33 4.05
C ARG A 581 2.27 -12.81 3.75
N GLY A 582 1.89 -12.88 2.48
CA GLY A 582 0.55 -13.32 2.07
C GLY A 582 0.24 -14.75 2.50
N LYS A 583 1.21 -15.66 2.38
CA LYS A 583 1.08 -17.05 2.82
C LYS A 583 0.95 -17.16 4.34
N LEU A 584 1.81 -16.46 5.10
CA LEU A 584 1.72 -16.43 6.57
C LEU A 584 0.34 -15.97 7.06
N LEU A 585 -0.21 -14.92 6.44
CA LEU A 585 -1.55 -14.42 6.79
C LEU A 585 -2.66 -15.38 6.40
N GLN A 586 -2.53 -16.06 5.26
CA GLN A 586 -3.49 -17.08 4.83
C GLN A 586 -3.49 -18.28 5.78
N ASP A 587 -2.31 -18.76 6.16
CA ASP A 587 -2.15 -19.89 7.08
C ASP A 587 -2.65 -19.51 8.49
N PHE A 588 -2.34 -18.31 8.97
CA PHE A 588 -2.85 -17.76 10.23
C PHE A 588 -4.39 -17.66 10.23
N ARG A 589 -5.00 -17.15 9.16
CA ARG A 589 -6.47 -17.07 9.04
C ARG A 589 -7.14 -18.44 9.14
N ARG A 590 -6.48 -19.50 8.63
CA ARG A 590 -7.02 -20.87 8.63
C ARG A 590 -6.88 -21.58 9.98
N ASP A 591 -5.86 -21.27 10.76
CA ASP A 591 -5.60 -21.89 12.06
C ASP A 591 -5.93 -20.94 13.21
N ILE A 592 -7.16 -21.04 13.72
CA ILE A 592 -7.69 -20.17 14.78
C ILE A 592 -6.76 -20.16 16.01
N THR A 593 -6.21 -21.31 16.39
CA THR A 593 -5.37 -21.43 17.60
C THR A 593 -3.94 -20.93 17.43
N SER A 594 -3.57 -20.46 16.25
CA SER A 594 -2.19 -20.07 15.96
C SER A 594 -1.82 -18.70 16.54
N VAL A 595 -0.51 -18.45 16.58
CA VAL A 595 0.08 -17.17 16.94
C VAL A 595 1.00 -16.73 15.82
N LEU A 596 0.88 -15.47 15.41
CA LEU A 596 1.78 -14.87 14.42
C LEU A 596 2.63 -13.78 15.09
N VAL A 597 3.95 -13.99 15.05
CA VAL A 597 4.96 -13.10 15.62
C VAL A 597 5.57 -12.27 14.49
N GLY A 598 5.49 -10.94 14.61
CA GLY A 598 5.97 -10.03 13.58
C GLY A 598 6.32 -8.64 14.10
N THR A 599 6.97 -7.85 13.24
CA THR A 599 7.27 -6.45 13.51
C THR A 599 6.03 -5.57 13.41
N THR A 600 6.11 -4.35 13.94
CA THR A 600 5.03 -3.36 13.80
C THR A 600 4.67 -3.05 12.34
N SER A 601 5.62 -3.10 11.42
CA SER A 601 5.35 -2.92 9.98
C SER A 601 4.59 -4.09 9.33
N PHE A 602 4.64 -5.29 9.92
CA PHE A 602 4.04 -6.48 9.30
C PHE A 602 2.51 -6.49 9.39
N TRP A 603 1.94 -5.83 10.40
CA TRP A 603 0.50 -5.86 10.65
C TRP A 603 -0.28 -4.72 9.98
N GLN A 604 0.39 -3.68 9.47
CA GLN A 604 -0.26 -2.59 8.73
C GLN A 604 -1.02 -3.11 7.50
N GLY A 605 -2.33 -2.88 7.43
CA GLY A 605 -3.18 -3.35 6.32
C GLY A 605 -3.58 -4.83 6.38
N VAL A 606 -3.39 -5.51 7.53
CA VAL A 606 -3.86 -6.88 7.74
C VAL A 606 -5.30 -6.88 8.26
N ASP A 607 -6.16 -7.66 7.60
CA ASP A 607 -7.54 -7.88 8.03
C ASP A 607 -7.79 -9.38 8.25
N VAL A 608 -7.95 -9.80 9.51
CA VAL A 608 -8.21 -11.20 9.88
C VAL A 608 -9.54 -11.22 10.63
N PRO A 609 -10.68 -11.32 9.92
CA PRO A 609 -11.98 -11.30 10.57
C PRO A 609 -12.20 -12.55 11.44
N GLY A 610 -12.96 -12.37 12.53
CA GLY A 610 -13.44 -13.46 13.39
C GLY A 610 -12.44 -13.97 14.43
N GLU A 611 -12.74 -15.15 14.95
CA GLU A 611 -12.08 -15.81 16.09
C GLU A 611 -10.55 -16.00 15.99
N SER A 612 -9.99 -15.97 14.79
CA SER A 612 -8.56 -16.19 14.55
C SER A 612 -7.68 -15.08 15.11
N LEU A 613 -8.23 -13.89 15.41
CA LEU A 613 -7.51 -12.81 16.08
C LEU A 613 -8.35 -12.21 17.21
N SER A 614 -8.19 -12.76 18.41
CA SER A 614 -8.83 -12.26 19.64
C SER A 614 -7.83 -11.76 20.68
N CYS A 615 -6.53 -11.82 20.40
CA CYS A 615 -5.49 -11.31 21.29
C CYS A 615 -4.42 -10.53 20.51
N VAL A 616 -4.06 -9.34 20.98
CA VAL A 616 -2.93 -8.55 20.47
C VAL A 616 -1.95 -8.30 21.61
N VAL A 617 -0.75 -8.85 21.50
CA VAL A 617 0.33 -8.67 22.48
C VAL A 617 1.29 -7.62 21.94
N ILE A 618 1.40 -6.49 22.63
CA ILE A 618 2.32 -5.40 22.33
C ILE A 618 3.51 -5.53 23.28
N MET A 619 4.63 -6.02 22.74
CA MET A 619 5.82 -6.31 23.54
C MET A 619 6.51 -5.05 24.05
N LYS A 620 6.45 -3.95 23.28
CA LYS A 620 7.07 -2.66 23.59
C LYS A 620 6.30 -1.54 22.89
N LEU A 621 6.21 -0.36 23.50
CA LEU A 621 5.59 0.80 22.87
C LEU A 621 6.27 1.11 21.51
N PRO A 622 5.49 1.37 20.45
CA PRO A 622 5.97 1.41 19.06
C PRO A 622 6.65 2.75 18.73
N PHE A 623 7.63 3.17 19.53
CA PHE A 623 8.48 4.30 19.19
C PHE A 623 9.34 3.96 17.99
N ALA A 624 9.43 4.92 17.07
CA ALA A 624 10.30 4.80 15.91
C ALA A 624 11.78 4.74 16.34
N VAL A 625 12.62 4.13 15.51
CA VAL A 625 14.04 3.93 15.84
C VAL A 625 14.74 5.29 15.80
N PRO A 626 15.32 5.78 16.91
CA PRO A 626 15.89 7.13 16.95
C PRO A 626 17.03 7.36 15.96
N ASP A 627 17.78 6.29 15.64
CA ASP A 627 18.92 6.33 14.72
C ASP A 627 18.51 6.14 13.25
N GLU A 628 17.22 6.03 12.96
CA GLU A 628 16.73 6.05 11.59
C GLU A 628 16.98 7.45 10.97
N PRO A 629 17.62 7.57 9.80
CA PRO A 629 18.13 8.84 9.29
C PRO A 629 17.08 9.96 9.21
N LEU A 630 15.89 9.67 8.67
CA LEU A 630 14.80 10.65 8.55
C LEU A 630 14.28 11.10 9.90
N ILE A 631 14.09 10.18 10.84
CA ILE A 631 13.64 10.51 12.19
C ILE A 631 14.69 11.34 12.92
N GLN A 632 15.96 10.92 12.85
CA GLN A 632 17.06 11.64 13.47
C GLN A 632 17.16 13.07 12.92
N ALA A 633 17.08 13.24 11.60
CA ALA A 633 17.13 14.55 10.95
C ALA A 633 15.93 15.43 11.30
N ARG A 634 14.71 14.86 11.36
CA ARG A 634 13.49 15.57 11.80
C ARG A 634 13.60 16.03 13.26
N VAL A 635 14.08 15.15 14.14
CA VAL A 635 14.31 15.47 15.57
C VAL A 635 15.34 16.58 15.73
N GLU A 636 16.44 16.54 14.98
CA GLU A 636 17.44 17.61 14.98
C GLU A 636 16.89 18.94 14.44
N ALA A 637 16.11 18.90 13.36
CA ALA A 637 15.49 20.08 12.77
C ALA A 637 14.52 20.76 13.75
N LEU A 638 13.66 19.97 14.42
CA LEU A 638 12.74 20.46 15.45
C LEU A 638 13.50 21.07 16.66
N ARG A 639 14.57 20.42 17.13
CA ARG A 639 15.43 20.99 18.20
C ARG A 639 16.06 22.32 17.79
N LYS A 640 16.55 22.44 16.55
CA LYS A 640 17.12 23.69 16.03
C LYS A 640 16.10 24.83 15.99
N GLN A 641 14.82 24.50 15.84
CA GLN A 641 13.71 25.46 15.87
C GLN A 641 13.20 25.75 17.30
N GLY A 642 13.77 25.12 18.34
CA GLY A 642 13.38 25.32 19.74
C GLY A 642 12.19 24.49 20.21
N HIS A 643 11.73 23.53 19.40
CA HIS A 643 10.63 22.62 19.73
C HIS A 643 11.12 21.41 20.55
N ASP A 644 10.20 20.72 21.22
CA ASP A 644 10.46 19.44 21.88
C ASP A 644 10.04 18.27 20.97
N PRO A 645 10.97 17.64 20.23
CA PRO A 645 10.61 16.60 19.27
C PRO A 645 10.06 15.34 19.94
N PHE A 646 10.37 15.11 21.21
CA PHE A 646 9.90 13.92 21.89
C PHE A 646 8.37 13.99 22.06
N ASN A 647 7.87 15.11 22.59
CA ASN A 647 6.44 15.31 22.82
C ASN A 647 5.69 15.77 21.57
N GLU A 648 6.31 16.53 20.67
CA GLU A 648 5.64 17.08 19.48
C GLU A 648 5.71 16.18 18.25
N TYR A 649 6.61 15.19 18.23
CA TYR A 649 6.78 14.29 17.07
C TYR A 649 6.78 12.80 17.44
N GLN A 650 7.69 12.36 18.33
CA GLN A 650 7.87 10.93 18.59
C GLN A 650 6.68 10.30 19.33
N VAL A 651 6.14 10.98 20.34
CA VAL A 651 4.95 10.51 21.08
C VAL A 651 3.71 10.46 20.18
N PRO A 652 3.32 11.54 19.45
CA PRO A 652 2.20 11.49 18.52
C PRO A 652 2.30 10.37 17.48
N GLN A 653 3.47 10.22 16.85
CA GLN A 653 3.70 9.17 15.86
C GLN A 653 3.52 7.77 16.47
N ALA A 654 4.08 7.54 17.67
CA ALA A 654 3.95 6.25 18.36
C ALA A 654 2.50 5.97 18.78
N VAL A 655 1.76 6.98 19.23
CA VAL A 655 0.32 6.85 19.58
C VAL A 655 -0.51 6.49 18.36
N MET A 656 -0.27 7.12 17.20
CA MET A 656 -0.97 6.76 15.96
C MET A 656 -0.70 5.31 15.57
N MET A 657 0.57 4.87 15.59
CA MET A 657 0.92 3.46 15.30
C MET A 657 0.30 2.49 16.30
N PHE A 658 0.25 2.88 17.58
CA PHE A 658 -0.35 2.10 18.65
C PHE A 658 -1.85 1.89 18.46
N ARG A 659 -2.61 2.97 18.20
CA ARG A 659 -4.06 2.91 17.94
C ARG A 659 -4.39 2.04 16.74
N GLN A 660 -3.56 2.07 15.71
CA GLN A 660 -3.77 1.21 14.54
C GLN A 660 -3.59 -0.28 14.87
N GLY A 661 -2.65 -0.63 15.75
CA GLY A 661 -2.48 -2.00 16.23
C GLY A 661 -3.71 -2.44 17.02
N PHE A 662 -4.22 -1.57 17.89
CA PHE A 662 -5.44 -1.77 18.68
C PHE A 662 -6.67 -1.95 17.79
N GLY A 663 -6.85 -1.10 16.77
CA GLY A 663 -8.01 -1.09 15.86
C GLY A 663 -8.15 -2.33 14.97
N ARG A 664 -7.28 -3.33 15.13
CA ARG A 664 -7.37 -4.66 14.51
C ARG A 664 -8.08 -5.68 15.40
N LEU A 665 -8.31 -5.39 16.67
CA LEU A 665 -8.91 -6.33 17.61
C LEU A 665 -10.40 -6.51 17.36
N ILE A 666 -11.14 -5.39 17.28
CA ILE A 666 -12.60 -5.38 17.16
C ILE A 666 -12.97 -4.83 15.78
N ARG A 667 -13.63 -5.65 14.96
CA ARG A 667 -14.04 -5.32 13.59
C ARG A 667 -15.53 -5.57 13.32
N SER A 668 -16.20 -6.31 14.20
CA SER A 668 -17.63 -6.55 14.22
C SER A 668 -18.20 -6.35 15.63
N ARG A 669 -19.51 -6.19 15.77
CA ARG A 669 -20.17 -6.05 17.09
C ARG A 669 -20.06 -7.31 17.95
N SER A 670 -19.86 -8.47 17.34
CA SER A 670 -19.66 -9.74 18.05
C SER A 670 -18.20 -10.04 18.39
N ASP A 671 -17.25 -9.30 17.82
CA ASP A 671 -15.84 -9.51 18.12
C ASP A 671 -15.57 -9.16 19.58
N ARG A 672 -14.78 -10.01 20.23
CA ARG A 672 -14.23 -9.76 21.57
C ARG A 672 -12.74 -9.99 21.52
N GLY A 673 -11.99 -9.23 22.33
CA GLY A 673 -10.56 -9.44 22.34
C GLY A 673 -9.80 -8.79 23.50
N ILE A 674 -8.56 -9.22 23.63
CA ILE A 674 -7.62 -8.78 24.66
C ILE A 674 -6.46 -8.05 24.00
N VAL A 675 -6.05 -6.92 24.58
CA VAL A 675 -4.79 -6.25 24.23
C VAL A 675 -3.86 -6.33 25.44
N ALA A 676 -2.77 -7.08 25.30
CA ALA A 676 -1.75 -7.21 26.33
C ALA A 676 -0.60 -6.23 26.07
N LEU A 677 -0.52 -5.19 26.89
CA LEU A 677 0.55 -4.18 26.91
C LEU A 677 1.64 -4.62 27.88
N LEU A 678 2.76 -5.08 27.34
CA LEU A 678 3.87 -5.61 28.14
C LEU A 678 4.99 -4.60 28.36
N ASP A 679 4.69 -3.30 28.18
CA ASP A 679 5.63 -2.21 28.40
C ASP A 679 5.20 -1.38 29.61
N PRO A 680 5.93 -1.44 30.74
CA PRO A 680 5.54 -0.75 31.97
C PRO A 680 5.61 0.79 31.82
N ARG A 681 6.23 1.32 30.76
CA ARG A 681 6.31 2.77 30.51
C ARG A 681 4.94 3.39 30.24
N VAL A 682 3.95 2.59 29.84
CA VAL A 682 2.57 3.05 29.66
C VAL A 682 1.94 3.57 30.96
N VAL A 683 2.38 3.06 32.12
CA VAL A 683 1.91 3.54 33.44
C VAL A 683 2.99 4.31 34.21
N THR A 684 4.27 4.01 33.99
CA THR A 684 5.37 4.60 34.78
C THR A 684 5.90 5.93 34.24
N LYS A 685 5.69 6.25 32.97
CA LYS A 685 6.15 7.51 32.35
C LYS A 685 4.97 8.44 32.11
N ARG A 686 5.22 9.76 32.21
CA ARG A 686 4.19 10.80 32.02
C ARG A 686 3.47 10.73 30.66
N TYR A 687 4.21 10.45 29.59
CA TYR A 687 3.65 10.28 28.25
C TYR A 687 2.82 9.00 28.08
N GLY A 688 2.93 8.05 29.02
CA GLY A 688 2.23 6.77 28.95
C GLY A 688 0.72 6.93 29.02
N ALA A 689 0.23 7.91 29.80
CA ALA A 689 -1.18 8.27 29.87
C ALA A 689 -1.77 8.59 28.49
N THR A 690 -1.01 9.30 27.64
CA THR A 690 -1.42 9.66 26.28
C THR A 690 -1.71 8.44 25.41
N PHE A 691 -1.08 7.29 25.64
CA PHE A 691 -1.40 6.06 24.91
C PHE A 691 -2.76 5.49 25.34
N LEU A 692 -3.04 5.45 26.66
CA LEU A 692 -4.29 4.90 27.18
C LEU A 692 -5.48 5.81 26.90
N GLU A 693 -5.30 7.13 27.08
CA GLU A 693 -6.30 8.16 26.75
C GLU A 693 -6.65 8.18 25.25
N SER A 694 -5.73 7.72 24.40
CA SER A 694 -5.97 7.62 22.97
C SER A 694 -6.80 6.40 22.55
N LEU A 695 -7.13 5.49 23.46
CA LEU A 695 -7.96 4.33 23.18
C LEU A 695 -9.43 4.60 23.53
N PRO A 696 -10.38 3.89 22.90
CA PRO A 696 -11.76 3.86 23.39
C PRO A 696 -11.82 3.42 24.86
N GLU A 697 -12.93 3.73 25.54
CA GLU A 697 -13.15 3.24 26.90
C GLU A 697 -13.13 1.70 26.92
N CYS A 698 -12.13 1.14 27.61
CA CYS A 698 -11.95 -0.30 27.79
C CYS A 698 -11.74 -0.61 29.27
N GLU A 699 -12.04 -1.84 29.67
CA GLU A 699 -11.62 -2.33 30.98
C GLU A 699 -10.09 -2.53 30.98
N ILE A 700 -9.40 -2.02 32.02
CA ILE A 700 -7.95 -2.13 32.18
C ILE A 700 -7.66 -2.94 33.43
N THR A 701 -6.85 -4.00 33.30
CA THR A 701 -6.42 -4.87 34.40
C THR A 701 -4.92 -5.12 34.38
N ASP A 702 -4.33 -5.42 35.53
CA ASP A 702 -2.99 -5.99 35.66
C ASP A 702 -3.01 -7.45 36.17
N ASP A 703 -4.21 -8.02 36.33
CA ASP A 703 -4.43 -9.40 36.76
C ASP A 703 -4.54 -10.35 35.55
N LEU A 704 -3.68 -11.36 35.53
CA LEU A 704 -3.68 -12.38 34.50
C LEU A 704 -4.85 -13.38 34.65
N ASP A 705 -5.44 -13.51 35.83
CA ASP A 705 -6.56 -14.42 36.02
C ASP A 705 -7.83 -13.85 35.39
N LEU A 706 -8.05 -12.53 35.49
CA LEU A 706 -9.08 -11.82 34.72
C LEU A 706 -8.91 -11.96 33.20
N VAL A 707 -7.65 -12.02 32.70
CA VAL A 707 -7.38 -12.29 31.28
C VAL A 707 -7.87 -13.70 30.88
N ALA A 708 -7.66 -14.70 31.74
CA ALA A 708 -8.15 -16.05 31.48
C ALA A 708 -9.68 -16.11 31.52
N GLU A 709 -10.32 -15.48 32.51
CA GLU A 709 -11.78 -15.42 32.64
C GLU A 709 -12.42 -14.76 31.41
N PHE A 710 -11.89 -13.61 30.98
CA PHE A 710 -12.37 -12.91 29.80
C PHE A 710 -12.18 -13.74 28.52
N ALA A 711 -11.02 -14.40 28.36
CA ALA A 711 -10.77 -15.29 27.23
C ALA A 711 -11.73 -16.50 27.20
N HIS A 712 -12.08 -17.06 28.36
CA HIS A 712 -13.06 -18.15 28.46
C HIS A 712 -14.47 -17.70 28.07
N SER A 713 -14.82 -16.42 28.30
CA SER A 713 -16.09 -15.85 27.85
C SER A 713 -16.26 -15.85 26.32
N PHE A 714 -15.16 -15.95 25.56
CA PHE A 714 -15.20 -16.04 24.10
C PHE A 714 -15.96 -17.28 23.64
N SER A 715 -15.78 -18.42 24.34
CA SER A 715 -16.40 -19.69 23.96
C SER A 715 -17.83 -19.87 24.49
N ALA A 716 -18.22 -19.14 25.55
CA ALA A 716 -19.55 -19.25 26.17
C ALA A 716 -20.64 -18.49 25.40
N SER A 717 -20.28 -17.39 24.74
CA SER A 717 -21.20 -16.56 23.95
C SER A 717 -21.61 -17.20 22.61
N ASP A 718 -20.75 -18.07 22.05
CA ASP A 718 -21.05 -18.85 20.85
C ASP A 718 -22.10 -19.95 21.10
N ALA A 719 -22.16 -20.51 22.31
CA ALA A 719 -23.17 -21.50 22.68
C ALA A 719 -24.58 -20.90 22.77
N THR A 720 -24.70 -19.65 23.21
CA THR A 720 -25.97 -18.92 23.24
C THR A 720 -26.37 -18.41 21.86
N ALA A 721 -25.42 -17.92 21.04
CA ALA A 721 -25.73 -17.44 19.68
C ALA A 721 -26.17 -18.58 18.72
N ASN A 722 -25.65 -19.80 18.91
CA ASN A 722 -26.14 -20.97 18.17
C ASN A 722 -27.50 -21.49 18.68
N ASN A 723 -27.79 -21.37 19.98
CA ASN A 723 -29.10 -21.74 20.53
C ASN A 723 -30.21 -20.77 20.09
N ASP A 724 -29.92 -19.47 20.00
CA ASP A 724 -30.90 -18.48 19.53
C ASP A 724 -31.20 -18.63 18.02
N LYS A 725 -30.23 -19.07 17.22
CA LYS A 725 -30.46 -19.46 15.81
C LYS A 725 -31.30 -20.73 15.69
N ALA A 726 -31.06 -21.73 16.54
CA ALA A 726 -31.85 -22.97 16.55
C ALA A 726 -33.30 -22.75 17.06
N ALA A 727 -33.50 -21.81 17.99
CA ALA A 727 -34.83 -21.42 18.47
C ALA A 727 -35.62 -20.61 17.42
N ALA A 728 -34.95 -19.79 16.60
CA ALA A 728 -35.58 -19.06 15.51
C ALA A 728 -36.00 -19.95 14.32
N GLU A 729 -35.29 -21.06 14.08
CA GLU A 729 -35.64 -22.02 13.01
C GLU A 729 -36.74 -23.03 13.40
N THR A 730 -37.04 -23.18 14.69
CA THR A 730 -38.05 -24.14 15.18
C THR A 730 -39.43 -23.51 15.48
N GLY A 731 -39.55 -22.17 15.41
CA GLY A 731 -40.77 -21.44 15.75
C GLY A 731 -41.79 -21.23 14.61
N ASN A 732 -41.49 -21.61 13.36
CA ASN A 732 -42.38 -21.43 12.21
C ASN A 732 -42.72 -22.78 11.55
N GLY A 733 -43.74 -23.47 12.06
CA GLY A 733 -44.18 -24.72 11.44
C GLY A 733 -45.25 -25.48 12.21
N ALA A 734 -46.33 -24.83 12.62
CA ALA A 734 -47.52 -25.54 13.07
C ALA A 734 -48.78 -24.71 12.82
N GLU A 735 -49.22 -24.64 11.56
CA GLU A 735 -50.65 -24.58 11.21
C GLU A 735 -50.82 -24.80 9.69
N GLU A 736 -51.87 -25.55 9.34
CA GLU A 736 -52.40 -25.85 8.01
C GLU A 736 -51.65 -26.86 7.11
N GLU A 737 -52.20 -28.09 6.99
CA GLU A 737 -52.73 -28.54 5.69
C GLU A 737 -53.67 -29.75 5.80
N GLN A 738 -54.88 -29.57 5.26
CA GLN A 738 -55.95 -30.55 5.12
C GLN A 738 -55.72 -31.47 3.91
N GLU A 739 -56.10 -32.74 4.11
CA GLU A 739 -56.68 -33.71 3.15
C GLU A 739 -56.34 -33.62 1.64
N ARG A 740 -55.69 -34.69 1.13
CA ARG A 740 -56.17 -35.43 -0.07
C ARG A 740 -55.51 -36.81 -0.22
N PRO A 741 -56.23 -37.86 -0.65
CA PRO A 741 -55.77 -39.24 -0.56
C PRO A 741 -55.14 -39.76 -1.85
N LYS A 742 -54.08 -40.58 -1.77
CA LYS A 742 -53.61 -41.40 -2.88
C LYS A 742 -53.30 -42.85 -2.48
N ARG A 743 -54.23 -43.71 -2.91
CA ARG A 743 -54.12 -45.08 -3.45
C ARG A 743 -52.82 -45.86 -3.19
N ARG A 744 -53.03 -47.00 -2.52
CA ARG A 744 -52.24 -48.25 -2.49
C ARG A 744 -51.62 -48.65 -3.85
N LYS A 745 -50.39 -49.16 -3.80
CA LYS A 745 -49.99 -50.46 -4.38
C LYS A 745 -48.67 -50.98 -3.78
N ARG A 746 -48.74 -52.20 -3.22
CA ARG A 746 -47.66 -53.21 -2.99
C ARG A 746 -46.93 -53.52 -4.30
N ALA A 747 -45.77 -54.16 -4.45
CA ALA A 747 -44.74 -54.93 -3.70
C ALA A 747 -43.45 -54.75 -4.56
N GLU A 748 -42.20 -55.03 -4.18
CA GLU A 748 -41.58 -56.21 -3.53
C GLU A 748 -40.36 -55.79 -2.70
#